data_AF-A0A956CV92-F1
#
_entry.id   AF-A0A956CV92-F1
#
_cell.length_a   1.000
_cell.length_b   1.000
_cell.length_c   1.000
_cell.angle_alpha   90.00
_cell.angle_beta   90.00
_cell.angle_gamma   90.00
#
_symmetry.space_group_name_H-M   'P 1'
#
loop_
_entity.id
_entity.type
_entity.pdbx_description
1 polymer ?
#
loop_
_entity_poly.entity_id
_entity_poly.type
_entity_poly.pdbx_seq_one_letter_code
_entity_poly.pdbx_strand_id
1 'polypeptide(L)'
;MAETSIDHAASELAADPTTTAKPRRRRRRTVDANGADPDVPETTGIETEAEAEKSAPRKRRASSKRKVVAASRQEAPEPVREPEPEPEPEDVADDEADHEDDDGGDDERISLVVETRKADPARVSQHLAKFSDRAIQRVTGGNAFLRGRLYARRGHVHDLWTHGSNAKCVVAVKQDVTYEPKITLTDEEQWVSDCTCPGFRGPTNHCKHVAALMVALRDRERPPKPKQPDSVKKKEKANGKQEVQAHSPQTVSVGGKRRSRRRRRRGAGPGGEVEVLSARDLGIAATPVRGSLDAWLPSDETNKHYDLEFRMQVRSASIAITPVLAGTRSAVPIGELLAAFNAVPTNMRPLLRALERHTTRGTPATAEIRGEDAAELLRVLKGHRVLLEPASMELRFADEPLRPKLELDPANSKAVRIRVVFEGGSRRFSLSNGNWFEGTPGWHIDTTEGVARPVADAVTPAWLQRLYRSPALVHPASDLPYLLTEFIPRVAASLGADLPELSQIADLEDAQPEFALDMDGDIIEARAKLDVAYGDHEFPVPAVGFPSPLEFMPPEYEGARPRVVRRDVGAEMAAVQELLNQRFVADEDGETLVAKGDDAVAFWTDGIAVLPDDWEKRVPDDLAKVNVRSTPVGAQMRVSSGVDWLSLDMSFTTEGVAVDADELRMCLEHGRHLVKLADGSYAPVRAQDVGEILERMAEIYAGGVKDKLPLTQAGRVQDLLRLVGDAKVTPQAKELFSKLGNVAEIPQVPKPRNLKVATFRDYQKRGFSWLCFLNDCGTGGILADDMG
;
A
#
# COMPACT_ATOMS: atom_id res chain seq x y z
N MET A 1 0.59 31.11 37.26
CA MET A 1 1.91 31.04 37.93
C MET A 1 2.92 30.66 36.85
N ALA A 2 3.99 31.43 36.64
CA ALA A 2 4.98 31.31 35.54
C ALA A 2 4.34 31.40 34.12
N GLU A 3 4.61 32.36 33.24
CA GLU A 3 5.72 33.33 33.00
C GLU A 3 7.02 32.77 32.39
N THR A 4 7.71 33.65 31.64
CA THR A 4 8.84 33.43 30.68
C THR A 4 8.41 32.77 29.35
N SER A 5 8.44 33.38 28.17
CA SER A 5 9.05 34.64 27.63
C SER A 5 10.58 34.69 27.54
N ILE A 6 11.09 34.92 26.32
CA ILE A 6 12.17 35.85 25.96
C ILE A 6 12.18 36.05 24.41
N ASP A 7 12.53 37.25 23.95
CA ASP A 7 12.35 37.75 22.58
C ASP A 7 13.66 37.96 21.77
N HIS A 8 13.46 38.29 20.49
CA HIS A 8 14.33 38.95 19.50
C HIS A 8 15.70 39.57 19.90
N ALA A 9 16.71 39.34 19.06
CA ALA A 9 17.62 40.34 18.43
C ALA A 9 18.32 39.68 17.20
N ALA A 10 18.65 40.28 16.03
CA ALA A 10 19.01 41.64 15.61
C ALA A 10 20.38 42.13 16.14
N SER A 11 21.28 42.79 15.40
CA SER A 11 21.46 43.00 13.95
C SER A 11 22.94 43.38 13.67
N GLU A 12 23.32 43.56 12.39
CA GLU A 12 24.46 44.36 11.88
C GLU A 12 25.91 44.17 12.41
N LEU A 13 26.84 43.96 11.47
CA LEU A 13 27.87 44.96 11.14
C LEU A 13 28.57 44.61 9.80
N ALA A 14 29.06 45.62 9.07
CA ALA A 14 29.52 45.48 7.69
C ALA A 14 30.95 46.00 7.46
N ALA A 15 31.68 45.38 6.51
CA ALA A 15 32.87 45.95 5.88
C ALA A 15 33.20 45.26 4.55
N ASP A 16 33.00 45.97 3.43
CA ASP A 16 33.66 45.77 2.13
C ASP A 16 34.69 46.94 1.99
N PRO A 17 35.83 46.85 1.25
CA PRO A 17 35.75 47.02 -0.20
C PRO A 17 36.89 46.43 -1.08
N THR A 18 36.64 46.42 -2.40
CA THR A 18 37.62 46.34 -3.54
C THR A 18 38.27 44.98 -3.84
N THR A 19 38.67 44.63 -5.07
CA THR A 19 38.78 45.41 -6.34
C THR A 19 38.43 44.58 -7.59
N THR A 20 38.09 45.25 -8.69
CA THR A 20 37.75 44.72 -10.03
C THR A 20 38.92 44.13 -10.85
N ALA A 21 38.64 43.21 -11.80
CA ALA A 21 39.18 43.24 -13.18
C ALA A 21 38.49 42.25 -14.16
N LYS A 22 38.53 42.53 -15.48
CA LYS A 22 37.86 41.78 -16.58
C LYS A 22 38.78 40.76 -17.30
N PRO A 23 38.24 39.71 -17.96
CA PRO A 23 39.01 38.74 -18.75
C PRO A 23 39.25 39.16 -20.21
N ARG A 24 40.38 38.76 -20.84
CA ARG A 24 40.53 38.71 -22.33
C ARG A 24 41.79 38.01 -22.89
N ARG A 25 41.57 37.10 -23.86
CA ARG A 25 42.35 36.82 -25.11
C ARG A 25 43.87 36.51 -25.09
N ARG A 26 44.21 35.33 -25.66
CA ARG A 26 45.26 34.98 -26.69
C ARG A 26 45.96 33.65 -26.34
N ARG A 27 46.71 32.92 -27.19
CA ARG A 27 46.68 32.49 -28.62
C ARG A 27 48.13 32.03 -28.96
N ARG A 28 48.31 30.79 -29.45
CA ARG A 28 49.54 30.24 -30.10
C ARG A 28 50.77 30.04 -29.15
N ARG A 29 51.80 29.22 -29.48
CA ARG A 29 52.19 28.57 -30.76
C ARG A 29 53.09 27.32 -30.59
N THR A 30 53.02 26.36 -31.53
CA THR A 30 54.06 25.34 -31.95
C THR A 30 54.57 24.37 -30.85
N VAL A 31 55.00 23.14 -31.13
CA VAL A 31 55.61 22.50 -32.32
C VAL A 31 54.93 21.11 -32.55
N ASP A 32 55.24 20.26 -33.55
CA ASP A 32 55.10 20.16 -35.03
C ASP A 32 55.64 18.73 -35.40
N ALA A 33 55.49 18.03 -36.53
CA ALA A 33 54.92 18.22 -37.88
C ALA A 33 54.50 16.83 -38.50
N ASN A 34 54.30 16.75 -39.83
CA ASN A 34 53.98 15.57 -40.68
C ASN A 34 52.54 14.97 -40.52
N GLY A 35 51.82 14.58 -41.58
CA GLY A 35 52.04 14.79 -43.03
C GLY A 35 51.09 13.97 -43.92
N ALA A 36 50.81 14.46 -45.13
CA ALA A 36 50.07 13.80 -46.24
C ALA A 36 48.54 13.54 -46.08
N ASP A 37 47.75 14.52 -46.54
CA ASP A 37 46.59 14.33 -47.45
C ASP A 37 47.12 14.03 -48.89
N PRO A 38 46.31 13.75 -49.95
CA PRO A 38 44.84 13.76 -50.03
C PRO A 38 44.21 12.50 -50.69
N ASP A 39 42.87 12.43 -50.76
CA ASP A 39 42.15 12.58 -52.04
C ASP A 39 40.62 12.58 -51.88
N VAL A 40 39.97 13.54 -52.55
CA VAL A 40 38.52 13.68 -52.69
C VAL A 40 38.23 13.99 -54.16
N PRO A 41 37.16 13.43 -54.73
CA PRO A 41 36.33 14.23 -55.63
C PRO A 41 34.85 14.17 -55.27
N GLU A 42 34.27 15.35 -55.03
CA GLU A 42 32.86 15.61 -55.28
C GLU A 42 32.58 15.54 -56.79
N THR A 43 31.36 15.20 -57.22
CA THR A 43 30.66 15.94 -58.31
C THR A 43 29.22 15.44 -58.57
N THR A 44 28.25 16.35 -58.38
CA THR A 44 27.10 16.70 -59.25
C THR A 44 26.22 15.65 -59.98
N GLY A 45 24.90 15.89 -59.96
CA GLY A 45 23.88 15.31 -60.87
C GLY A 45 22.59 14.95 -60.11
N ILE A 46 21.41 15.61 -60.19
CA ILE A 46 20.61 16.28 -61.27
C ILE A 46 19.71 15.29 -62.05
N GLU A 47 18.38 15.51 -61.96
CA GLU A 47 17.28 14.99 -62.82
C GLU A 47 17.02 13.46 -62.78
N THR A 48 15.84 12.86 -63.04
CA THR A 48 14.43 13.33 -63.24
C THR A 48 13.42 12.16 -63.06
N GLU A 49 12.18 12.50 -62.68
CA GLU A 49 10.85 11.94 -63.06
C GLU A 49 10.58 10.42 -63.37
N ALA A 50 9.31 10.04 -63.08
CA ALA A 50 8.51 9.00 -63.77
C ALA A 50 8.88 7.49 -63.57
N GLU A 51 7.95 6.51 -63.67
CA GLU A 51 6.48 6.55 -63.73
C GLU A 51 5.84 5.30 -63.08
N ALA A 52 4.51 5.24 -63.04
CA ALA A 52 3.69 4.22 -62.38
C ALA A 52 3.20 3.09 -63.30
N GLU A 53 2.76 1.94 -62.74
CA GLU A 53 1.52 1.21 -63.12
C GLU A 53 1.06 0.35 -61.91
N LYS A 54 -0.16 0.52 -61.34
CA LYS A 54 -1.54 0.23 -61.80
C LYS A 54 -1.97 -1.23 -61.67
N SER A 55 -2.93 -1.50 -60.76
CA SER A 55 -4.17 -2.21 -61.12
C SER A 55 -5.28 -2.04 -60.07
N ALA A 56 -6.47 -1.65 -60.51
CA ALA A 56 -7.72 -1.71 -59.74
C ALA A 56 -8.84 -2.26 -60.65
N PRO A 57 -9.92 -2.83 -60.08
CA PRO A 57 -11.24 -2.25 -60.35
C PRO A 57 -12.16 -2.27 -59.10
N ARG A 58 -12.73 -1.13 -58.67
CA ARG A 58 -13.90 -0.40 -59.20
C ARG A 58 -15.30 -0.97 -58.83
N LYS A 59 -15.87 -0.38 -57.78
CA LYS A 59 -17.28 -0.01 -57.50
C LYS A 59 -18.36 -0.39 -58.53
N ARG A 60 -19.54 -0.79 -58.04
CA ARG A 60 -20.86 -0.45 -58.64
C ARG A 60 -21.92 -0.09 -57.58
N ARG A 61 -22.91 0.70 -57.98
CA ARG A 61 -24.04 1.25 -57.17
C ARG A 61 -25.38 0.66 -57.63
N ALA A 62 -26.27 0.32 -56.69
CA ALA A 62 -27.75 0.50 -56.70
C ALA A 62 -28.31 -0.13 -55.40
N SER A 63 -29.19 0.42 -54.56
CA SER A 63 -30.36 1.32 -54.67
C SER A 63 -31.65 0.68 -55.22
N SER A 64 -32.63 0.33 -54.35
CA SER A 64 -33.98 0.95 -54.32
C SER A 64 -35.04 0.20 -53.46
N LYS A 65 -35.63 0.93 -52.50
CA LYS A 65 -37.04 0.98 -51.99
C LYS A 65 -38.05 -0.18 -52.16
N ARG A 66 -38.93 -0.27 -51.13
CA ARG A 66 -40.30 -0.90 -51.03
C ARG A 66 -40.31 -2.44 -50.87
N LYS A 67 -41.36 -3.07 -50.30
CA LYS A 67 -42.73 -2.60 -49.95
C LYS A 67 -43.32 -3.32 -48.72
N VAL A 68 -44.28 -2.69 -48.04
CA VAL A 68 -45.16 -3.33 -47.02
C VAL A 68 -46.29 -4.13 -47.70
N VAL A 69 -46.55 -5.35 -47.20
CA VAL A 69 -47.87 -6.04 -47.13
C VAL A 69 -47.85 -6.93 -45.87
N ALA A 70 -48.99 -7.10 -45.19
CA ALA A 70 -49.12 -7.89 -43.96
C ALA A 70 -49.86 -9.23 -44.16
N ALA A 71 -49.74 -10.14 -43.19
CA ALA A 71 -50.63 -11.28 -42.96
C ALA A 71 -50.73 -11.55 -41.45
N SER A 72 -51.95 -11.74 -40.93
CA SER A 72 -52.23 -11.69 -39.49
C SER A 72 -52.76 -13.01 -38.92
N ARG A 73 -52.41 -13.32 -37.66
CA ARG A 73 -53.05 -14.26 -36.71
C ARG A 73 -52.27 -14.21 -35.38
N GLN A 74 -52.85 -14.22 -34.18
CA GLN A 74 -54.16 -13.78 -33.66
C GLN A 74 -54.02 -13.73 -32.10
N GLU A 75 -54.99 -13.20 -31.35
CA GLU A 75 -54.94 -13.10 -29.86
C GLU A 75 -54.82 -14.49 -29.15
N ALA A 76 -54.47 -14.62 -27.86
CA ALA A 76 -54.61 -13.71 -26.71
C ALA A 76 -53.58 -13.95 -25.56
N PRO A 77 -53.48 -13.05 -24.56
CA PRO A 77 -52.55 -13.13 -23.42
C PRO A 77 -53.22 -13.44 -22.05
N GLU A 78 -52.47 -14.01 -21.10
CA GLU A 78 -52.62 -13.88 -19.62
C GLU A 78 -51.53 -14.74 -18.91
N PRO A 79 -51.23 -14.54 -17.60
CA PRO A 79 -51.31 -13.33 -16.80
C PRO A 79 -49.94 -12.94 -16.15
N VAL A 80 -49.85 -11.71 -15.62
CA VAL A 80 -48.73 -11.28 -14.75
C VAL A 80 -48.99 -11.73 -13.31
N ARG A 81 -47.94 -11.90 -12.49
CA ARG A 81 -48.04 -12.23 -11.06
C ARG A 81 -47.29 -11.20 -10.22
N GLU A 82 -47.93 -10.69 -9.18
CA GLU A 82 -47.45 -9.62 -8.31
C GLU A 82 -46.43 -10.13 -7.26
N PRO A 83 -45.50 -9.29 -6.79
CA PRO A 83 -44.70 -9.54 -5.59
C PRO A 83 -45.41 -9.04 -4.32
N GLU A 84 -45.24 -9.76 -3.21
CA GLU A 84 -45.72 -9.36 -1.86
C GLU A 84 -44.65 -8.52 -1.12
N PRO A 85 -45.04 -7.71 -0.10
CA PRO A 85 -44.21 -6.61 0.42
C PRO A 85 -43.26 -7.00 1.58
N GLU A 86 -42.30 -6.11 1.84
CA GLU A 86 -41.39 -6.14 2.99
C GLU A 86 -42.06 -5.59 4.28
N PRO A 87 -41.65 -6.04 5.48
CA PRO A 87 -42.09 -5.47 6.76
C PRO A 87 -41.12 -4.40 7.31
N GLU A 88 -41.67 -3.30 7.83
CA GLU A 88 -40.97 -2.27 8.60
C GLU A 88 -40.72 -2.69 10.07
N PRO A 89 -39.80 -2.04 10.81
CA PRO A 89 -39.37 -2.47 12.14
C PRO A 89 -40.32 -2.07 13.29
N GLU A 90 -40.27 -2.81 14.40
CA GLU A 90 -40.99 -2.49 15.64
C GLU A 90 -40.10 -1.71 16.63
N ASP A 91 -40.69 -0.74 17.34
CA ASP A 91 -40.05 0.04 18.40
C ASP A 91 -39.73 -0.80 19.66
N VAL A 92 -38.67 -0.43 20.38
CA VAL A 92 -38.41 -0.89 21.75
C VAL A 92 -38.30 0.31 22.67
N ALA A 93 -39.24 0.42 23.61
CA ALA A 93 -39.23 1.41 24.69
C ALA A 93 -38.66 0.80 25.99
N ASP A 94 -38.20 1.66 26.89
CA ASP A 94 -37.66 1.29 28.20
C ASP A 94 -38.72 0.72 29.15
N ASP A 95 -38.29 -0.10 30.11
CA ASP A 95 -38.83 -0.06 31.48
C ASP A 95 -37.77 -0.55 32.49
N GLU A 96 -37.71 0.07 33.66
CA GLU A 96 -36.76 -0.22 34.75
C GLU A 96 -37.43 -0.93 35.94
N ALA A 97 -36.62 -1.62 36.76
CA ALA A 97 -36.90 -1.87 38.19
C ALA A 97 -38.12 -2.80 38.50
N ASP A 98 -38.40 -3.23 39.73
CA ASP A 98 -37.52 -3.65 40.84
C ASP A 98 -38.33 -4.60 41.77
N HIS A 99 -37.76 -4.94 42.94
CA HIS A 99 -38.41 -5.62 44.08
C HIS A 99 -38.74 -7.13 43.93
N GLU A 100 -38.93 -7.89 45.02
CA GLU A 100 -38.18 -8.06 46.30
C GLU A 100 -38.89 -9.20 47.09
N ASP A 101 -38.41 -9.51 48.30
CA ASP A 101 -39.04 -10.33 49.36
C ASP A 101 -39.30 -11.84 49.14
N ASP A 102 -39.42 -12.68 50.18
CA ASP A 102 -38.61 -12.85 51.42
C ASP A 102 -38.93 -14.24 52.05
N ASP A 103 -38.19 -14.62 53.10
CA ASP A 103 -38.47 -15.69 54.10
C ASP A 103 -38.59 -17.17 53.63
N GLY A 104 -38.25 -18.18 54.44
CA GLY A 104 -37.62 -18.15 55.77
C GLY A 104 -37.65 -19.51 56.49
N GLY A 105 -36.48 -20.04 56.90
CA GLY A 105 -36.30 -21.22 57.79
C GLY A 105 -36.70 -22.61 57.21
N ASP A 106 -36.29 -23.74 57.79
CA ASP A 106 -35.22 -23.97 58.77
C ASP A 106 -34.74 -25.46 58.72
N ASP A 107 -33.70 -25.78 59.50
CA ASP A 107 -32.97 -27.05 59.66
C ASP A 107 -33.74 -28.40 59.47
N GLU A 108 -33.17 -29.36 58.70
CA GLU A 108 -32.78 -30.67 59.26
C GLU A 108 -31.84 -31.51 58.34
N ARG A 109 -31.11 -32.46 58.95
CA ARG A 109 -30.06 -33.25 58.28
C ARG A 109 -30.54 -34.59 57.73
N ILE A 110 -30.53 -34.77 56.40
CA ILE A 110 -30.48 -36.11 55.78
C ILE A 110 -29.37 -36.17 54.72
N SER A 111 -28.41 -37.07 54.91
CA SER A 111 -27.34 -37.35 53.95
C SER A 111 -27.85 -38.26 52.81
N LEU A 112 -28.31 -37.66 51.72
CA LEU A 112 -28.67 -38.38 50.49
C LEU A 112 -27.64 -38.18 49.38
N VAL A 113 -27.37 -39.25 48.64
CA VAL A 113 -26.46 -39.26 47.50
C VAL A 113 -27.14 -38.54 46.34
N VAL A 114 -26.86 -37.24 46.18
CA VAL A 114 -27.22 -36.51 44.97
C VAL A 114 -26.30 -36.98 43.85
N GLU A 115 -26.80 -37.88 43.00
CA GLU A 115 -26.21 -38.11 41.69
C GLU A 115 -26.18 -36.78 40.94
N THR A 116 -24.98 -36.22 40.74
CA THR A 116 -24.81 -35.00 39.95
C THR A 116 -25.20 -35.30 38.51
N ARG A 117 -26.46 -34.99 38.17
CA ARG A 117 -26.99 -35.07 36.80
C ARG A 117 -25.98 -34.42 35.87
N LYS A 118 -25.47 -35.22 34.93
CA LYS A 118 -24.41 -34.80 34.02
C LYS A 118 -24.99 -33.75 33.08
N ALA A 119 -24.74 -32.48 33.38
CA ALA A 119 -25.30 -31.35 32.64
C ALA A 119 -24.98 -31.47 31.14
N ASP A 120 -25.93 -31.09 30.30
CA ASP A 120 -25.74 -31.12 28.85
C ASP A 120 -24.51 -30.29 28.46
N PRO A 121 -23.59 -30.85 27.65
CA PRO A 121 -22.36 -30.15 27.32
C PRO A 121 -22.69 -28.91 26.50
N ALA A 122 -22.34 -27.74 27.03
CA ALA A 122 -22.59 -26.44 26.40
C ALA A 122 -22.10 -26.39 24.93
N ARG A 123 -22.77 -25.59 24.08
CA ARG A 123 -22.48 -25.45 22.64
C ARG A 123 -20.99 -25.17 22.38
N VAL A 124 -20.37 -24.30 23.20
CA VAL A 124 -18.91 -24.04 23.18
C VAL A 124 -18.09 -25.32 23.36
N SER A 125 -18.41 -26.11 24.39
CA SER A 125 -17.69 -27.33 24.77
C SER A 125 -17.76 -28.37 23.64
N GLN A 126 -18.95 -28.58 23.07
CA GLN A 126 -19.16 -29.48 21.94
C GLN A 126 -18.43 -29.02 20.67
N HIS A 127 -18.50 -27.73 20.36
CA HIS A 127 -17.83 -27.17 19.18
C HIS A 127 -16.31 -27.31 19.31
N LEU A 128 -15.76 -26.89 20.45
CA LEU A 128 -14.32 -26.88 20.70
C LEU A 128 -13.71 -28.29 20.86
N ALA A 129 -14.48 -29.30 21.28
CA ALA A 129 -14.04 -30.70 21.30
C ALA A 129 -13.63 -31.23 19.91
N LYS A 130 -14.17 -30.64 18.83
CA LYS A 130 -13.80 -30.94 17.43
C LYS A 130 -12.44 -30.36 17.05
N PHE A 131 -11.94 -29.33 17.75
CA PHE A 131 -10.76 -28.56 17.33
C PHE A 131 -9.44 -29.31 17.59
N SER A 132 -8.64 -29.47 16.53
CA SER A 132 -7.26 -29.95 16.65
C SER A 132 -6.32 -28.89 17.26
N ASP A 133 -5.14 -29.30 17.75
CA ASP A 133 -4.08 -28.36 18.18
C ASP A 133 -3.80 -27.29 17.09
N ARG A 134 -3.83 -27.67 15.80
CA ARG A 134 -3.66 -26.73 14.66
C ARG A 134 -4.84 -25.77 14.49
N ALA A 135 -6.06 -26.16 14.83
CA ALA A 135 -7.24 -25.30 14.71
C ALA A 135 -7.22 -24.20 15.78
N ILE A 136 -6.97 -24.57 17.05
CA ILE A 136 -6.80 -23.58 18.15
C ILE A 136 -5.58 -22.69 17.87
N GLN A 137 -4.52 -23.24 17.24
CA GLN A 137 -3.34 -22.46 16.84
C GLN A 137 -3.62 -21.44 15.71
N ARG A 138 -4.59 -21.69 14.81
CA ARG A 138 -5.04 -20.69 13.83
C ARG A 138 -5.80 -19.57 14.52
N VAL A 139 -6.83 -19.92 15.29
CA VAL A 139 -7.68 -18.97 16.02
C VAL A 139 -6.84 -18.08 16.94
N THR A 140 -6.06 -18.67 17.84
CA THR A 140 -5.32 -17.91 18.88
C THR A 140 -3.91 -17.47 18.48
N GLY A 141 -3.44 -17.81 17.28
CA GLY A 141 -2.08 -17.53 16.82
C GLY A 141 -0.99 -18.36 17.51
N GLY A 142 0.07 -18.70 16.76
CA GLY A 142 1.12 -19.63 17.19
C GLY A 142 1.78 -19.31 18.53
N ASN A 143 2.15 -18.03 18.74
CA ASN A 143 2.85 -17.59 19.95
C ASN A 143 1.95 -17.41 21.18
N ALA A 144 0.63 -17.34 21.01
CA ALA A 144 -0.31 -17.39 22.14
C ALA A 144 -0.61 -18.86 22.48
N PHE A 145 -0.96 -19.67 21.46
CA PHE A 145 -1.24 -21.10 21.61
C PHE A 145 -0.14 -21.89 22.33
N LEU A 146 1.12 -21.76 21.90
CA LEU A 146 2.23 -22.50 22.51
C LEU A 146 2.42 -22.17 23.99
N ARG A 147 2.13 -20.93 24.41
CA ARG A 147 2.21 -20.50 25.80
C ARG A 147 0.95 -20.89 26.59
N GLY A 148 -0.25 -20.71 26.03
CA GLY A 148 -1.51 -21.11 26.66
C GLY A 148 -1.59 -22.61 26.96
N ARG A 149 -1.15 -23.44 26.00
CA ARG A 149 -1.04 -24.90 26.18
C ARG A 149 -0.09 -25.31 27.32
N LEU A 150 0.91 -24.48 27.66
CA LEU A 150 1.77 -24.72 28.83
C LEU A 150 1.09 -24.34 30.15
N TYR A 151 0.25 -23.30 30.18
CA TYR A 151 -0.55 -22.99 31.38
C TYR A 151 -1.59 -24.08 31.67
N ALA A 152 -2.37 -24.48 30.65
CA ALA A 152 -3.36 -25.54 30.78
C ALA A 152 -2.73 -26.87 31.26
N ARG A 153 -1.64 -27.32 30.63
CA ARG A 153 -0.98 -28.60 30.98
C ARG A 153 -0.18 -28.59 32.28
N ARG A 154 0.02 -27.43 32.91
CA ARG A 154 0.64 -27.31 34.25
C ARG A 154 -0.40 -27.19 35.36
N GLY A 155 -1.70 -27.23 35.04
CA GLY A 155 -2.77 -27.07 36.02
C GLY A 155 -2.91 -25.63 36.54
N HIS A 156 -2.48 -24.63 35.77
CA HIS A 156 -2.62 -23.20 36.10
C HIS A 156 -3.99 -22.63 35.70
N VAL A 157 -4.98 -23.48 35.42
CA VAL A 157 -6.33 -23.09 34.99
C VAL A 157 -7.32 -23.69 35.97
N HIS A 158 -8.11 -22.82 36.59
CA HIS A 158 -9.05 -23.12 37.67
C HIS A 158 -10.45 -22.59 37.31
N ASP A 159 -11.48 -23.06 38.02
CA ASP A 159 -12.85 -22.52 37.96
C ASP A 159 -13.44 -22.40 36.55
N LEU A 160 -13.23 -23.46 35.75
CA LEU A 160 -13.66 -23.56 34.36
C LEU A 160 -15.20 -23.74 34.26
N TRP A 161 -15.89 -22.62 34.03
CA TRP A 161 -17.33 -22.54 33.89
C TRP A 161 -17.75 -22.45 32.40
N THR A 162 -18.85 -23.11 32.05
CA THR A 162 -19.35 -23.21 30.65
C THR A 162 -20.87 -23.23 30.63
N HIS A 163 -21.50 -22.38 29.83
CA HIS A 163 -22.95 -22.27 29.72
C HIS A 163 -23.36 -21.77 28.33
N GLY A 164 -24.22 -22.53 27.62
CA GLY A 164 -24.66 -22.17 26.27
C GLY A 164 -23.51 -21.88 25.29
N SER A 165 -23.47 -20.64 24.79
CA SER A 165 -22.42 -20.10 23.90
C SER A 165 -21.25 -19.42 24.64
N ASN A 166 -21.17 -19.48 25.97
CA ASN A 166 -20.15 -18.81 26.79
C ASN A 166 -19.29 -19.77 27.62
N ALA A 167 -18.02 -19.42 27.82
CA ALA A 167 -17.11 -20.08 28.77
C ALA A 167 -16.15 -19.09 29.43
N LYS A 168 -15.78 -19.34 30.70
CA LYS A 168 -14.80 -18.53 31.47
C LYS A 168 -13.95 -19.42 32.38
N CYS A 169 -12.77 -18.96 32.78
CA CYS A 169 -11.97 -19.59 33.82
C CYS A 169 -11.04 -18.59 34.51
N VAL A 170 -10.39 -19.01 35.60
CA VAL A 170 -9.33 -18.26 36.27
C VAL A 170 -7.97 -18.86 35.91
N VAL A 171 -7.01 -18.05 35.47
CA VAL A 171 -5.67 -18.49 35.07
C VAL A 171 -4.60 -17.91 36.00
N ALA A 172 -4.03 -18.75 36.86
CA ALA A 172 -3.01 -18.35 37.84
C ALA A 172 -1.61 -18.31 37.20
N VAL A 173 -1.00 -17.12 37.10
CA VAL A 173 0.30 -16.91 36.44
C VAL A 173 1.45 -16.82 37.46
N LYS A 174 1.16 -16.31 38.66
CA LYS A 174 2.01 -16.31 39.87
C LYS A 174 1.11 -16.50 41.09
N GLN A 175 1.69 -16.69 42.28
CA GLN A 175 0.93 -16.95 43.52
C GLN A 175 -0.15 -15.91 43.80
N ASP A 176 0.14 -14.62 43.60
CA ASP A 176 -0.81 -13.51 43.79
C ASP A 176 -1.28 -12.84 42.47
N VAL A 177 -1.19 -13.53 41.32
CA VAL A 177 -1.60 -12.96 40.02
C VAL A 177 -2.43 -13.95 39.20
N THR A 178 -3.73 -13.74 39.19
CA THR A 178 -4.73 -14.40 38.36
C THR A 178 -5.18 -13.49 37.21
N TYR A 179 -5.66 -14.09 36.12
CA TYR A 179 -6.38 -13.40 35.04
C TYR A 179 -7.62 -14.19 34.65
N GLU A 180 -8.68 -13.50 34.24
CA GLU A 180 -9.96 -14.10 33.87
C GLU A 180 -10.19 -13.96 32.37
N PRO A 181 -9.78 -14.95 31.54
CA PRO A 181 -10.26 -15.06 30.18
C PRO A 181 -11.72 -15.53 30.12
N LYS A 182 -12.46 -14.96 29.17
CA LYS A 182 -13.81 -15.36 28.76
C LYS A 182 -13.79 -15.60 27.25
N ILE A 183 -14.61 -16.53 26.76
CA ILE A 183 -14.87 -16.72 25.33
C ILE A 183 -16.36 -16.88 25.08
N THR A 184 -16.80 -16.32 23.95
CA THR A 184 -18.14 -16.39 23.42
C THR A 184 -18.06 -16.94 21.99
N LEU A 185 -18.91 -17.91 21.68
CA LEU A 185 -19.10 -18.44 20.34
C LEU A 185 -20.35 -17.78 19.74
N THR A 186 -20.15 -16.95 18.73
CA THR A 186 -21.25 -16.31 17.97
C THR A 186 -22.00 -17.35 17.11
N ASP A 187 -23.18 -16.99 16.62
CA ASP A 187 -23.97 -17.88 15.77
C ASP A 187 -23.35 -18.14 14.39
N GLU A 188 -22.50 -17.24 13.91
CA GLU A 188 -21.63 -17.41 12.73
C GLU A 188 -20.39 -18.32 12.97
N GLU A 189 -20.36 -19.06 14.08
CA GLU A 189 -19.21 -19.84 14.58
C GLU A 189 -17.91 -19.04 14.85
N GLN A 190 -17.95 -17.70 14.78
CA GLN A 190 -16.80 -16.84 15.10
C GLN A 190 -16.54 -16.78 16.62
N TRP A 191 -15.25 -16.67 16.98
CA TRP A 191 -14.79 -16.60 18.36
C TRP A 191 -14.57 -15.16 18.82
N VAL A 192 -15.33 -14.74 19.84
CA VAL A 192 -15.12 -13.50 20.58
C VAL A 192 -14.48 -13.84 21.93
N SER A 193 -13.61 -12.98 22.45
CA SER A 193 -12.97 -13.17 23.75
C SER A 193 -12.82 -11.89 24.54
N ASP A 194 -12.74 -12.02 25.87
CA ASP A 194 -12.33 -10.98 26.80
C ASP A 194 -11.25 -11.55 27.73
N CYS A 195 -10.35 -10.72 28.26
CA CYS A 195 -9.38 -11.15 29.27
C CYS A 195 -8.77 -9.98 30.04
N THR A 196 -8.82 -10.03 31.37
CA THR A 196 -8.29 -9.02 32.31
C THR A 196 -6.76 -8.87 32.34
N CYS A 197 -6.03 -9.32 31.30
CA CYS A 197 -4.57 -9.33 31.29
C CYS A 197 -3.96 -8.17 30.46
N PRO A 198 -2.80 -7.59 30.85
CA PRO A 198 -2.13 -6.51 30.11
C PRO A 198 -1.65 -6.84 28.69
N GLY A 199 -1.84 -8.08 28.23
CA GLY A 199 -1.48 -8.54 26.88
C GLY A 199 -2.70 -8.84 25.99
N PHE A 200 -3.90 -8.43 26.40
CA PHE A 200 -5.12 -8.49 25.59
C PHE A 200 -5.21 -7.26 24.66
N ARG A 201 -5.77 -7.42 23.45
CA ARG A 201 -5.78 -6.37 22.40
C ARG A 201 -7.09 -6.35 21.59
N GLY A 202 -8.22 -6.46 22.28
CA GLY A 202 -9.56 -6.45 21.68
C GLY A 202 -10.10 -7.84 21.32
N PRO A 203 -11.40 -7.95 21.01
CA PRO A 203 -12.17 -9.19 21.08
C PRO A 203 -11.66 -10.35 20.23
N THR A 204 -11.16 -10.05 19.04
CA THR A 204 -10.60 -11.00 18.06
C THR A 204 -9.12 -11.34 18.30
N ASN A 205 -8.40 -10.56 19.12
CA ASN A 205 -6.97 -10.74 19.39
C ASN A 205 -6.73 -11.59 20.64
N HIS A 206 -7.01 -12.88 20.53
CA HIS A 206 -6.96 -13.83 21.65
C HIS A 206 -5.59 -13.92 22.32
N CYS A 207 -5.54 -13.65 23.63
CA CYS A 207 -4.30 -13.68 24.40
C CYS A 207 -3.88 -15.11 24.80
N LYS A 208 -2.68 -15.26 25.39
CA LYS A 208 -2.17 -16.55 25.88
C LYS A 208 -3.06 -17.22 26.95
N HIS A 209 -3.90 -16.47 27.67
CA HIS A 209 -4.83 -17.00 28.67
C HIS A 209 -6.14 -17.50 28.03
N VAL A 210 -6.65 -16.80 27.01
CA VAL A 210 -7.75 -17.29 26.15
C VAL A 210 -7.36 -18.61 25.48
N ALA A 211 -6.12 -18.71 24.99
CA ALA A 211 -5.58 -19.97 24.48
C ALA A 211 -5.43 -21.07 25.57
N ALA A 212 -5.23 -20.71 26.84
CA ALA A 212 -5.21 -21.66 27.95
C ALA A 212 -6.61 -22.17 28.30
N LEU A 213 -7.61 -21.27 28.34
CA LEU A 213 -9.04 -21.58 28.48
C LEU A 213 -9.49 -22.55 27.39
N MET A 214 -9.22 -22.24 26.11
CA MET A 214 -9.59 -23.11 25.00
C MET A 214 -8.97 -24.52 25.09
N VAL A 215 -7.68 -24.61 25.42
CA VAL A 215 -7.01 -25.91 25.57
C VAL A 215 -7.55 -26.68 26.78
N ALA A 216 -7.76 -26.02 27.92
CA ALA A 216 -8.29 -26.66 29.13
C ALA A 216 -9.73 -27.17 28.92
N LEU A 217 -10.57 -26.39 28.24
CA LEU A 217 -11.94 -26.80 27.92
C LEU A 217 -11.98 -27.99 26.95
N ARG A 218 -11.20 -27.96 25.86
CA ARG A 218 -11.10 -29.11 24.97
C ARG A 218 -10.56 -30.34 25.69
N ASP A 219 -9.49 -30.20 26.47
CA ASP A 219 -8.86 -31.32 27.17
C ASP A 219 -9.75 -31.84 28.35
N ARG A 220 -10.79 -31.09 28.78
CA ARG A 220 -11.88 -31.58 29.67
C ARG A 220 -12.84 -32.51 28.94
N GLU A 221 -13.39 -32.07 27.80
CA GLU A 221 -14.37 -32.86 27.02
C GLU A 221 -13.71 -34.04 26.29
N ARG A 222 -12.44 -33.88 25.92
CA ARG A 222 -11.62 -34.86 25.19
C ARG A 222 -10.27 -35.03 25.87
N PRO A 223 -10.21 -35.74 27.03
CA PRO A 223 -8.96 -35.99 27.72
C PRO A 223 -7.93 -36.66 26.79
N PRO A 224 -6.67 -36.18 26.78
CA PRO A 224 -5.64 -36.76 25.92
C PRO A 224 -5.42 -38.22 26.32
N LYS A 225 -5.62 -39.15 25.37
CA LYS A 225 -5.41 -40.58 25.61
C LYS A 225 -4.04 -40.80 26.28
N PRO A 226 -3.97 -41.50 27.43
CA PRO A 226 -2.68 -41.82 28.03
C PRO A 226 -1.87 -42.60 27.01
N LYS A 227 -0.59 -42.24 26.84
CA LYS A 227 0.31 -43.02 26.00
C LYS A 227 0.39 -44.43 26.59
N GLN A 228 -0.15 -45.41 25.86
CA GLN A 228 0.18 -46.81 26.14
C GLN A 228 1.71 -46.95 26.00
N PRO A 229 2.40 -47.60 26.96
CA PRO A 229 3.82 -47.87 26.81
C PRO A 229 4.01 -48.82 25.63
N ASP A 230 4.82 -48.40 24.65
CA ASP A 230 5.10 -49.21 23.46
C ASP A 230 5.58 -50.62 23.83
N SER A 231 5.05 -51.63 23.13
CA SER A 231 5.21 -53.04 23.52
C SER A 231 6.61 -53.59 23.21
N VAL A 232 7.56 -53.26 24.09
CA VAL A 232 8.93 -53.78 24.05
C VAL A 232 8.93 -55.30 24.12
N LYS A 233 9.12 -55.98 22.97
CA LYS A 233 9.36 -57.42 22.90
C LYS A 233 10.69 -57.75 23.58
N LYS A 234 10.60 -58.17 24.84
CA LYS A 234 11.71 -58.55 25.72
C LYS A 234 12.55 -59.70 25.11
N LYS A 235 13.87 -59.55 25.12
CA LYS A 235 14.77 -60.67 25.44
C LYS A 235 16.02 -60.20 26.21
N GLU A 236 15.73 -59.80 27.45
CA GLU A 236 16.53 -59.95 28.66
C GLU A 236 18.06 -59.85 28.59
N LYS A 237 18.59 -58.84 29.27
CA LYS A 237 19.58 -59.07 30.34
C LYS A 237 19.28 -58.16 31.53
N ALA A 238 19.68 -58.59 32.73
CA ALA A 238 19.05 -58.17 33.98
C ALA A 238 19.89 -57.20 34.82
N ASN A 239 19.18 -56.45 35.67
CA ASN A 239 19.58 -55.81 36.94
C ASN A 239 20.89 -55.02 37.03
N GLY A 240 20.75 -53.75 37.42
CA GLY A 240 21.83 -52.95 38.00
C GLY A 240 21.38 -51.51 38.26
N LYS A 241 21.06 -51.18 39.52
CA LYS A 241 20.96 -49.78 40.01
C LYS A 241 22.31 -49.07 39.75
N GLN A 242 22.43 -47.74 39.67
CA GLN A 242 21.89 -46.79 40.66
C GLN A 242 21.93 -45.32 40.18
N GLU A 243 21.39 -44.46 41.05
CA GLU A 243 21.19 -43.00 41.07
C GLU A 243 22.10 -42.06 40.25
N VAL A 244 21.50 -40.91 39.88
CA VAL A 244 22.21 -39.72 39.41
C VAL A 244 22.50 -38.79 40.59
N GLN A 245 23.77 -38.44 40.79
CA GLN A 245 24.17 -37.25 41.53
C GLN A 245 25.24 -36.49 40.75
N ALA A 246 25.21 -35.16 40.82
CA ALA A 246 26.12 -34.28 40.09
C ALA A 246 27.33 -33.90 40.96
N HIS A 247 28.51 -33.79 40.33
CA HIS A 247 29.65 -33.09 40.92
C HIS A 247 30.48 -32.35 39.86
N SER A 248 30.85 -31.12 40.20
CA SER A 248 31.86 -30.30 39.54
C SER A 248 33.29 -30.69 40.01
N PRO A 249 34.37 -30.25 39.32
CA PRO A 249 35.66 -30.96 39.35
C PRO A 249 36.69 -30.38 40.34
N GLN A 250 37.66 -31.21 40.79
CA GLN A 250 39.12 -30.99 40.58
C GLN A 250 40.03 -32.00 41.33
N THR A 251 41.18 -32.32 40.71
CA THR A 251 42.36 -33.07 41.28
C THR A 251 42.12 -34.52 41.77
N VAL A 252 43.12 -35.40 41.94
CA VAL A 252 44.59 -35.32 41.79
C VAL A 252 45.14 -36.51 40.96
N SER A 253 46.44 -36.52 40.66
CA SER A 253 47.17 -37.54 39.89
C SER A 253 47.44 -38.87 40.62
N VAL A 254 47.61 -39.96 39.86
CA VAL A 254 48.84 -40.81 39.81
C VAL A 254 48.70 -41.89 38.71
N GLY A 255 49.81 -42.34 38.13
CA GLY A 255 49.84 -43.09 36.85
C GLY A 255 49.53 -44.59 36.89
N GLY A 256 49.07 -45.13 35.74
CA GLY A 256 48.89 -46.56 35.48
C GLY A 256 49.34 -46.95 34.08
N LYS A 257 50.12 -48.04 33.95
CA LYS A 257 50.81 -48.42 32.69
C LYS A 257 49.84 -49.02 31.66
N ARG A 258 49.82 -48.46 30.44
CA ARG A 258 49.06 -48.99 29.29
C ARG A 258 49.52 -50.40 28.91
N ARG A 259 48.59 -51.35 28.74
CA ARG A 259 48.80 -52.60 27.97
C ARG A 259 47.82 -52.66 26.81
N SER A 260 48.31 -52.43 25.59
CA SER A 260 47.50 -52.55 24.37
C SER A 260 47.24 -54.02 24.02
N ARG A 261 45.99 -54.38 23.74
CA ARG A 261 45.61 -55.64 23.11
C ARG A 261 45.07 -55.37 21.70
N ARG A 262 45.93 -55.56 20.68
CA ARG A 262 45.52 -55.59 19.26
C ARG A 262 44.40 -56.62 19.08
N ARG A 263 43.20 -56.19 18.65
CA ARG A 263 42.11 -57.08 18.26
C ARG A 263 41.96 -57.01 16.74
N ARG A 264 42.47 -58.03 16.02
CA ARG A 264 42.30 -58.15 14.56
C ARG A 264 40.78 -58.20 14.23
N ARG A 265 40.32 -57.35 13.31
CA ARG A 265 39.08 -57.57 12.56
C ARG A 265 39.44 -58.22 11.22
N ARG A 266 38.50 -59.01 10.66
CA ARG A 266 38.59 -59.66 9.34
C ARG A 266 37.44 -59.13 8.47
N GLY A 267 37.72 -58.97 7.18
CA GLY A 267 36.74 -59.15 6.10
C GLY A 267 35.83 -57.96 5.77
N ALA A 268 36.17 -57.29 4.67
CA ALA A 268 35.23 -56.69 3.73
C ALA A 268 35.64 -57.12 2.31
N GLY A 269 34.74 -57.03 1.33
CA GLY A 269 34.95 -57.49 -0.04
C GLY A 269 35.59 -56.45 -0.97
N PRO A 270 35.96 -56.84 -2.22
CA PRO A 270 36.87 -56.06 -3.05
C PRO A 270 36.18 -54.91 -3.81
N GLY A 271 36.28 -53.70 -3.27
CA GLY A 271 36.51 -52.48 -4.05
C GLY A 271 37.97 -52.08 -3.80
N GLY A 272 38.73 -51.70 -4.84
CA GLY A 272 40.18 -51.54 -4.74
C GLY A 272 40.60 -50.58 -3.61
N GLU A 273 41.15 -51.12 -2.52
CA GLU A 273 41.42 -50.38 -1.30
C GLU A 273 42.43 -49.26 -1.57
N VAL A 274 42.04 -48.02 -1.26
CA VAL A 274 42.93 -46.85 -1.28
C VAL A 274 43.90 -47.01 -0.10
N GLU A 275 45.19 -47.16 -0.39
CA GLU A 275 46.18 -47.54 0.62
C GLU A 275 46.42 -46.38 1.59
N VAL A 276 45.95 -46.50 2.83
CA VAL A 276 46.15 -45.46 3.85
C VAL A 276 47.56 -45.57 4.42
N LEU A 277 48.42 -44.62 4.05
CA LEU A 277 49.80 -44.51 4.54
C LEU A 277 49.84 -44.17 6.04
N SER A 278 50.95 -44.49 6.71
CA SER A 278 51.23 -44.03 8.08
C SER A 278 52.35 -42.99 8.12
N ALA A 279 52.47 -42.28 9.24
CA ALA A 279 53.56 -41.34 9.53
C ALA A 279 55.00 -41.88 9.36
N ARG A 280 55.18 -43.20 9.21
CA ARG A 280 56.48 -43.81 8.84
C ARG A 280 56.69 -43.84 7.33
N ASP A 281 55.66 -44.24 6.60
CA ASP A 281 55.67 -44.36 5.14
C ASP A 281 55.70 -42.96 4.48
N LEU A 282 55.09 -41.99 5.16
CA LEU A 282 55.16 -40.55 4.87
C LEU A 282 56.47 -39.86 5.35
N GLY A 283 57.46 -40.60 5.85
CA GLY A 283 58.75 -40.05 6.30
C GLY A 283 58.71 -39.07 7.49
N ILE A 284 57.53 -38.77 8.04
CA ILE A 284 57.31 -37.80 9.12
C ILE A 284 58.07 -38.22 10.38
N ALA A 285 58.10 -39.53 10.67
CA ALA A 285 58.85 -40.11 11.78
C ALA A 285 60.36 -40.32 11.50
N ALA A 286 60.84 -40.02 10.29
CA ALA A 286 62.22 -40.25 9.84
C ALA A 286 62.99 -38.96 9.52
N THR A 287 62.29 -37.85 9.31
CA THR A 287 62.93 -36.53 9.23
C THR A 287 63.47 -36.19 10.62
N PRO A 288 64.77 -35.90 10.80
CA PRO A 288 65.28 -35.49 12.09
C PRO A 288 64.61 -34.17 12.47
N VAL A 289 64.16 -34.05 13.72
CA VAL A 289 63.62 -32.79 14.25
C VAL A 289 64.79 -31.82 14.46
N ARG A 290 65.28 -31.24 13.36
CA ARG A 290 65.81 -29.89 13.37
C ARG A 290 64.72 -29.03 14.00
N GLY A 291 65.07 -28.33 15.08
CA GLY A 291 64.09 -27.76 16.00
C GLY A 291 63.41 -26.52 15.44
N SER A 292 63.04 -25.61 16.34
CA SER A 292 62.48 -24.29 16.02
C SER A 292 63.30 -23.44 15.02
N LEU A 293 64.55 -23.80 14.76
CA LEU A 293 65.43 -23.19 13.74
C LEU A 293 65.01 -23.51 12.29
N ASP A 294 64.42 -24.68 12.03
CA ASP A 294 63.97 -25.05 10.67
C ASP A 294 62.77 -24.19 10.22
N ALA A 295 62.09 -23.53 11.16
CA ALA A 295 61.05 -22.54 10.89
C ALA A 295 61.60 -21.13 10.59
N TRP A 296 62.93 -20.95 10.57
CA TRP A 296 63.62 -19.71 10.18
C TRP A 296 64.31 -19.81 8.81
N LEU A 297 64.27 -20.98 8.16
CA LEU A 297 64.76 -21.16 6.80
C LEU A 297 63.76 -20.61 5.77
N PRO A 298 64.22 -20.03 4.64
CA PRO A 298 63.35 -19.73 3.50
C PRO A 298 62.65 -20.99 2.99
N SER A 299 61.44 -20.86 2.45
CA SER A 299 60.66 -21.96 1.85
C SER A 299 61.49 -22.81 0.89
N ASP A 300 62.32 -22.15 0.10
CA ASP A 300 63.02 -22.69 -1.05
C ASP A 300 64.21 -23.57 -0.65
N GLU A 301 64.65 -23.51 0.61
CA GLU A 301 65.66 -24.40 1.20
C GLU A 301 65.04 -25.55 2.01
N THR A 302 63.71 -25.60 2.15
CA THR A 302 63.02 -26.67 2.90
C THR A 302 62.79 -27.94 2.06
N ASN A 303 62.49 -29.04 2.76
CA ASN A 303 62.42 -30.36 2.16
C ASN A 303 61.28 -30.49 1.14
N LYS A 304 61.41 -31.41 0.16
CA LYS A 304 60.42 -31.60 -0.91
C LYS A 304 58.99 -31.68 -0.36
N HIS A 305 58.16 -30.73 -0.76
CA HIS A 305 56.75 -30.70 -0.43
C HIS A 305 56.00 -31.92 -0.99
N TYR A 306 54.96 -32.37 -0.30
CA TYR A 306 54.02 -33.33 -0.87
C TYR A 306 53.08 -32.63 -1.85
N ASP A 307 53.16 -33.05 -3.12
CA ASP A 307 52.13 -32.78 -4.12
C ASP A 307 50.92 -33.69 -3.84
N LEU A 308 49.72 -33.09 -3.77
CA LEU A 308 48.50 -33.74 -3.27
C LEU A 308 47.34 -33.54 -4.23
N GLU A 309 46.72 -34.66 -4.60
CA GLU A 309 45.43 -34.70 -5.29
C GLU A 309 44.31 -34.90 -4.27
N PHE A 310 43.26 -34.08 -4.32
CA PHE A 310 42.11 -34.20 -3.43
C PHE A 310 41.02 -35.03 -4.09
N ARG A 311 40.77 -36.24 -3.59
CA ARG A 311 39.66 -37.07 -4.10
C ARG A 311 38.37 -36.73 -3.37
N MET A 312 37.33 -36.43 -4.12
CA MET A 312 36.02 -36.06 -3.60
C MET A 312 34.94 -37.04 -4.06
N GLN A 313 34.25 -37.64 -3.09
CA GLN A 313 32.99 -38.34 -3.31
C GLN A 313 31.85 -37.40 -2.93
N VAL A 314 31.01 -37.06 -3.91
CA VAL A 314 29.85 -36.18 -3.72
C VAL A 314 28.60 -37.00 -3.46
N ARG A 315 27.78 -36.56 -2.51
CA ARG A 315 26.49 -37.14 -2.11
C ARG A 315 25.48 -36.02 -1.91
N SER A 316 24.19 -36.37 -1.88
CA SER A 316 23.11 -35.43 -1.55
C SER A 316 23.36 -34.77 -0.19
N ALA A 317 23.67 -33.47 -0.21
CA ALA A 317 24.04 -32.64 0.95
C ALA A 317 25.29 -33.10 1.76
N SER A 318 26.20 -33.92 1.20
CA SER A 318 27.54 -34.12 1.77
C SER A 318 28.65 -34.33 0.75
N ILE A 319 29.86 -33.90 1.08
CA ILE A 319 31.10 -34.23 0.37
C ILE A 319 32.02 -35.00 1.29
N ALA A 320 32.63 -36.07 0.80
CA ALA A 320 33.68 -36.80 1.49
C ALA A 320 35.00 -36.62 0.73
N ILE A 321 36.03 -36.08 1.40
CA ILE A 321 37.29 -35.70 0.77
C ILE A 321 38.47 -36.45 1.42
N THR A 322 39.33 -36.97 0.55
CA THR A 322 40.56 -37.70 0.90
C THR A 322 41.76 -37.16 0.11
N PRO A 323 42.77 -36.59 0.78
CA PRO A 323 44.04 -36.25 0.12
C PRO A 323 44.83 -37.52 -0.19
N VAL A 324 45.39 -37.57 -1.40
CA VAL A 324 46.17 -38.67 -1.97
C VAL A 324 47.47 -38.10 -2.53
N LEU A 325 48.60 -38.80 -2.38
CA LEU A 325 49.85 -38.36 -3.01
C LEU A 325 49.69 -38.32 -4.54
N ALA A 326 50.07 -37.22 -5.19
CA ALA A 326 49.83 -37.01 -6.62
C ALA A 326 50.39 -38.15 -7.49
N GLY A 327 49.63 -38.54 -8.52
CA GLY A 327 49.94 -39.70 -9.37
C GLY A 327 49.78 -41.09 -8.71
N THR A 328 49.38 -41.18 -7.44
CA THR A 328 49.24 -42.47 -6.72
C THR A 328 47.78 -42.85 -6.40
N ARG A 329 47.59 -43.96 -5.68
CA ARG A 329 46.33 -44.33 -5.02
C ARG A 329 46.49 -44.45 -3.49
N SER A 330 47.46 -43.76 -2.92
CA SER A 330 47.83 -43.87 -1.50
C SER A 330 47.31 -42.65 -0.73
N ALA A 331 46.33 -42.86 0.15
CA ALA A 331 45.69 -41.82 0.93
C ALA A 331 46.53 -41.42 2.15
N VAL A 332 46.44 -40.15 2.52
CA VAL A 332 47.27 -39.53 3.54
C VAL A 332 46.41 -39.15 4.76
N PRO A 333 46.71 -39.64 5.98
CA PRO A 333 46.03 -39.20 7.20
C PRO A 333 46.20 -37.70 7.44
N ILE A 334 45.09 -36.96 7.50
CA ILE A 334 45.08 -35.49 7.46
C ILE A 334 45.79 -34.88 8.68
N GLY A 335 45.58 -35.45 9.87
CA GLY A 335 46.25 -34.99 11.09
C GLY A 335 47.74 -35.35 11.18
N GLU A 336 48.19 -36.44 10.54
CA GLU A 336 49.62 -36.77 10.47
C GLU A 336 50.32 -35.82 9.48
N LEU A 337 49.68 -35.53 8.35
CA LEU A 337 50.12 -34.55 7.36
C LEU A 337 50.21 -33.12 7.93
N LEU A 338 49.27 -32.72 8.79
CA LEU A 338 49.33 -31.43 9.49
C LEU A 338 50.43 -31.34 10.55
N ALA A 339 50.82 -32.46 11.15
CA ALA A 339 51.97 -32.52 12.06
C ALA A 339 53.31 -32.41 11.32
N ALA A 340 53.36 -32.72 10.03
CA ALA A 340 54.55 -32.67 9.18
C ALA A 340 54.88 -31.24 8.72
N PHE A 341 55.34 -30.39 9.65
CA PHE A 341 55.49 -28.94 9.48
C PHE A 341 56.14 -28.52 8.14
N ASN A 342 57.30 -29.07 7.77
CA ASN A 342 58.02 -28.68 6.54
C ASN A 342 57.59 -29.44 5.27
N ALA A 343 56.64 -30.38 5.35
CA ALA A 343 56.23 -31.21 4.21
C ALA A 343 55.01 -30.67 3.44
N VAL A 344 54.36 -29.62 3.95
CA VAL A 344 53.10 -29.06 3.43
C VAL A 344 53.24 -27.56 3.14
N PRO A 345 52.99 -27.12 1.89
CA PRO A 345 52.91 -25.71 1.51
C PRO A 345 51.98 -24.88 2.39
N THR A 346 52.42 -23.67 2.76
CA THR A 346 51.71 -22.78 3.71
C THR A 346 50.28 -22.43 3.28
N ASN A 347 50.03 -22.30 1.97
CA ASN A 347 48.70 -22.06 1.38
C ASN A 347 47.73 -23.25 1.51
N MET A 348 48.23 -24.48 1.62
CA MET A 348 47.41 -25.69 1.76
C MET A 348 47.09 -26.05 3.23
N ARG A 349 47.83 -25.48 4.20
CA ARG A 349 47.57 -25.69 5.64
C ARG A 349 46.15 -25.28 6.10
N PRO A 350 45.53 -24.17 5.63
CA PRO A 350 44.14 -23.84 5.97
C PRO A 350 43.14 -24.90 5.49
N LEU A 351 43.29 -25.39 4.26
CA LEU A 351 42.46 -26.45 3.68
C LEU A 351 42.53 -27.74 4.50
N LEU A 352 43.75 -28.18 4.83
CA LEU A 352 43.96 -29.38 5.64
C LEU A 352 43.41 -29.22 7.07
N ARG A 353 43.56 -28.05 7.69
CA ARG A 353 42.95 -27.76 9.00
C ARG A 353 41.42 -27.83 8.95
N ALA A 354 40.81 -27.28 7.90
CA ALA A 354 39.37 -27.39 7.70
C ALA A 354 38.95 -28.87 7.57
N LEU A 355 39.63 -29.65 6.73
CA LEU A 355 39.41 -31.09 6.60
C LEU A 355 39.58 -31.84 7.94
N GLU A 356 40.60 -31.53 8.74
CA GLU A 356 40.86 -32.19 10.03
C GLU A 356 39.67 -32.07 10.99
N ARG A 357 39.02 -30.89 11.07
CA ARG A 357 37.82 -30.64 11.92
C ARG A 357 36.71 -31.66 11.67
N HIS A 358 36.61 -32.20 10.46
CA HIS A 358 35.56 -33.13 10.03
C HIS A 358 36.07 -34.56 9.78
N THR A 359 37.28 -34.91 10.22
CA THR A 359 37.76 -36.29 10.19
C THR A 359 37.04 -37.16 11.21
N THR A 360 36.53 -38.31 10.76
CA THR A 360 35.88 -39.28 11.66
C THR A 360 36.93 -40.18 12.31
N ARG A 361 36.77 -40.48 13.61
CA ARG A 361 37.70 -41.30 14.44
C ARG A 361 37.94 -42.75 13.98
N GLY A 362 37.42 -43.16 12.81
CA GLY A 362 37.68 -44.43 12.15
C GLY A 362 38.29 -44.32 10.74
N THR A 363 38.35 -43.11 10.16
CA THR A 363 38.81 -42.84 8.78
C THR A 363 39.72 -41.60 8.77
N PRO A 364 40.96 -41.68 9.30
CA PRO A 364 41.80 -40.50 9.55
C PRO A 364 42.31 -39.79 8.27
N ALA A 365 42.13 -40.41 7.09
CA ALA A 365 42.41 -39.84 5.78
C ALA A 365 41.16 -39.34 5.03
N THR A 366 39.97 -39.40 5.63
CA THR A 366 38.72 -38.95 4.99
C THR A 366 37.93 -38.05 5.92
N ALA A 367 37.68 -36.82 5.47
CA ALA A 367 36.75 -35.89 6.10
C ALA A 367 35.37 -35.99 5.43
N GLU A 368 34.28 -36.05 6.20
CA GLU A 368 32.92 -35.94 5.65
C GLU A 368 32.27 -34.64 6.12
N ILE A 369 31.90 -33.80 5.16
CA ILE A 369 31.56 -32.39 5.36
C ILE A 369 30.18 -32.11 4.74
N ARG A 370 29.37 -31.29 5.42
CA ARG A 370 27.94 -31.09 5.11
C ARG A 370 27.55 -29.63 5.28
N GLY A 371 26.49 -29.21 4.58
CA GLY A 371 25.93 -27.86 4.72
C GLY A 371 26.95 -26.75 4.45
N GLU A 372 26.92 -25.70 5.28
CA GLU A 372 27.76 -24.50 5.15
C GLU A 372 29.27 -24.79 5.22
N ASP A 373 29.71 -25.74 6.05
CA ASP A 373 31.12 -26.18 6.10
C ASP A 373 31.62 -26.69 4.73
N ALA A 374 30.74 -27.30 3.93
CA ALA A 374 31.09 -27.82 2.60
C ALA A 374 31.23 -26.69 1.57
N ALA A 375 30.40 -25.65 1.66
CA ALA A 375 30.50 -24.47 0.79
C ALA A 375 31.71 -23.58 1.12
N GLU A 376 32.06 -23.40 2.42
CA GLU A 376 33.33 -22.78 2.83
C GLU A 376 34.51 -23.53 2.20
N LEU A 377 34.51 -24.86 2.33
CA LEU A 377 35.58 -25.71 1.81
C LEU A 377 35.68 -25.67 0.28
N LEU A 378 34.57 -25.67 -0.45
CA LEU A 378 34.56 -25.58 -1.92
C LEU A 378 35.20 -24.28 -2.42
N ARG A 379 35.01 -23.17 -1.69
CA ARG A 379 35.71 -21.91 -1.97
C ARG A 379 37.23 -22.03 -1.79
N VAL A 380 37.70 -22.79 -0.80
CA VAL A 380 39.14 -23.01 -0.52
C VAL A 380 39.76 -24.05 -1.48
N LEU A 381 38.96 -25.00 -1.98
CA LEU A 381 39.37 -25.97 -2.99
C LEU A 381 39.57 -25.35 -4.38
N LYS A 382 38.99 -24.18 -4.66
CA LYS A 382 39.22 -23.46 -5.92
C LYS A 382 40.71 -23.11 -6.08
N GLY A 383 41.35 -23.71 -7.10
CA GLY A 383 42.79 -23.61 -7.34
C GLY A 383 43.62 -24.83 -6.89
N HIS A 384 43.00 -25.82 -6.27
CA HIS A 384 43.60 -27.13 -5.98
C HIS A 384 43.07 -28.19 -6.97
N ARG A 385 43.87 -29.23 -7.27
CA ARG A 385 43.48 -30.32 -8.18
C ARG A 385 42.59 -31.33 -7.44
N VAL A 386 41.29 -31.30 -7.77
CA VAL A 386 40.26 -32.14 -7.14
C VAL A 386 39.73 -33.16 -8.14
N LEU A 387 39.67 -34.44 -7.77
CA LEU A 387 39.17 -35.54 -8.62
C LEU A 387 37.88 -36.14 -8.05
N LEU A 388 36.83 -36.22 -8.85
CA LEU A 388 35.53 -36.79 -8.51
C LEU A 388 35.53 -38.32 -8.64
N GLU A 389 35.33 -39.04 -7.54
CA GLU A 389 35.12 -40.49 -7.57
C GLU A 389 33.63 -40.83 -7.77
N PRO A 390 33.30 -41.90 -8.54
CA PRO A 390 34.20 -42.92 -9.10
C PRO A 390 34.83 -42.57 -10.46
N ALA A 391 34.34 -41.52 -11.14
CA ALA A 391 34.74 -41.21 -12.53
C ALA A 391 36.23 -40.82 -12.71
N SER A 392 36.91 -40.44 -11.62
CA SER A 392 38.26 -39.84 -11.62
C SER A 392 38.36 -38.56 -12.48
N MET A 393 37.25 -37.85 -12.64
CA MET A 393 37.12 -36.64 -13.44
C MET A 393 37.57 -35.42 -12.62
N GLU A 394 38.34 -34.51 -13.23
CA GLU A 394 38.78 -33.29 -12.55
C GLU A 394 37.64 -32.29 -12.37
N LEU A 395 37.44 -31.82 -11.14
CA LEU A 395 36.43 -30.81 -10.81
C LEU A 395 36.89 -29.43 -11.28
N ARG A 396 36.11 -28.83 -12.17
CA ARG A 396 36.29 -27.47 -12.66
C ARG A 396 35.37 -26.53 -11.89
N PHE A 397 35.88 -25.36 -11.52
CA PHE A 397 35.08 -24.30 -10.92
C PHE A 397 34.68 -23.30 -12.01
N ALA A 398 33.37 -23.09 -12.20
CA ALA A 398 32.86 -22.01 -13.03
C ALA A 398 32.83 -20.69 -12.26
N ASP A 399 32.93 -19.57 -12.97
CA ASP A 399 32.76 -18.22 -12.42
C ASP A 399 31.34 -17.68 -12.62
N GLU A 400 30.56 -18.25 -13.54
CA GLU A 400 29.16 -17.88 -13.76
C GLU A 400 28.25 -18.44 -12.65
N PRO A 401 27.53 -17.59 -11.90
CA PRO A 401 26.65 -18.04 -10.82
C PRO A 401 25.28 -18.49 -11.34
N LEU A 402 24.78 -19.59 -10.80
CA LEU A 402 23.42 -20.05 -11.03
C LEU A 402 22.41 -19.06 -10.41
N ARG A 403 21.56 -18.48 -11.26
CA ARG A 403 20.50 -17.54 -10.86
C ARG A 403 19.19 -18.28 -10.59
N PRO A 404 18.43 -17.91 -9.55
CA PRO A 404 17.10 -18.46 -9.34
C PRO A 404 16.11 -17.86 -10.36
N LYS A 405 15.25 -18.70 -10.92
CA LYS A 405 14.09 -18.31 -11.74
C LYS A 405 12.83 -18.96 -11.17
N LEU A 406 11.75 -18.19 -11.10
CA LEU A 406 10.41 -18.68 -10.76
C LEU A 406 9.73 -19.17 -12.05
N GLU A 407 9.18 -20.38 -12.01
CA GLU A 407 8.34 -20.91 -13.09
C GLU A 407 6.94 -21.22 -12.53
N LEU A 408 5.91 -21.05 -13.36
CA LEU A 408 4.52 -21.36 -13.05
C LEU A 408 4.03 -22.43 -14.04
N ASP A 409 3.98 -23.69 -13.59
CA ASP A 409 3.45 -24.81 -14.38
C ASP A 409 1.94 -24.98 -14.09
N PRO A 410 1.05 -25.19 -15.08
CA PRO A 410 -0.29 -25.73 -14.79
C PRO A 410 -0.15 -27.15 -14.21
N ALA A 411 -0.67 -27.37 -12.99
CA ALA A 411 -0.62 -28.68 -12.33
C ALA A 411 -1.80 -29.58 -12.75
N ASN A 412 -2.97 -28.97 -12.95
CA ASN A 412 -4.17 -29.48 -13.62
C ASN A 412 -5.09 -28.27 -13.93
N SER A 413 -6.28 -28.49 -14.50
CA SER A 413 -7.22 -27.42 -14.87
C SER A 413 -7.81 -26.61 -13.70
N LYS A 414 -7.49 -26.95 -12.44
CA LYS A 414 -7.94 -26.23 -11.24
C LYS A 414 -6.80 -25.88 -10.28
N ALA A 415 -5.54 -26.07 -10.67
CA ALA A 415 -4.39 -25.82 -9.79
C ALA A 415 -3.11 -25.44 -10.56
N VAL A 416 -2.37 -24.46 -10.03
CA VAL A 416 -1.07 -24.00 -10.53
C VAL A 416 0.04 -24.50 -9.60
N ARG A 417 1.17 -24.91 -10.18
CA ARG A 417 2.39 -25.28 -9.47
C ARG A 417 3.40 -24.15 -9.60
N ILE A 418 3.75 -23.54 -8.47
CA ILE A 418 4.87 -22.60 -8.35
C ILE A 418 6.13 -23.41 -8.08
N ARG A 419 7.22 -23.15 -8.78
CA ARG A 419 8.51 -23.83 -8.56
C ARG A 419 9.68 -22.85 -8.70
N VAL A 420 10.77 -23.15 -8.00
CA VAL A 420 12.06 -22.47 -8.21
C VAL A 420 13.01 -23.41 -8.95
N VAL A 421 13.59 -22.91 -10.03
CA VAL A 421 14.61 -23.59 -10.83
C VAL A 421 15.82 -22.65 -10.94
N PHE A 422 17.00 -23.20 -11.17
CA PHE A 422 18.22 -22.42 -11.31
C PHE A 422 18.70 -22.42 -12.75
N GLU A 423 19.03 -21.26 -13.31
CA GLU A 423 19.48 -21.10 -14.69
C GLU A 423 20.94 -20.59 -14.71
N GLY A 424 21.73 -21.09 -15.65
CA GLY A 424 23.12 -20.68 -15.89
C GLY A 424 23.53 -21.06 -17.31
N GLY A 425 24.05 -20.10 -18.06
CA GLY A 425 24.11 -20.15 -19.52
C GLY A 425 22.73 -20.51 -20.10
N SER A 426 22.71 -21.52 -20.97
CA SER A 426 21.48 -22.04 -21.60
C SER A 426 20.89 -23.27 -20.90
N ARG A 427 21.14 -23.48 -19.60
CA ARG A 427 20.79 -24.73 -18.89
C ARG A 427 20.09 -24.48 -17.57
N ARG A 428 19.07 -25.31 -17.31
CA ARG A 428 18.26 -25.31 -16.09
C ARG A 428 18.61 -26.48 -15.18
N PHE A 429 18.75 -26.19 -13.88
CA PHE A 429 19.15 -27.12 -12.83
C PHE A 429 18.02 -27.19 -11.79
N SER A 430 17.49 -28.40 -11.56
CA SER A 430 16.46 -28.63 -10.55
C SER A 430 17.07 -28.98 -9.19
N LEU A 431 16.50 -28.41 -8.13
CA LEU A 431 16.83 -28.73 -6.74
C LEU A 431 16.65 -30.22 -6.39
N SER A 432 15.75 -30.93 -7.09
CA SER A 432 15.46 -32.35 -6.83
C SER A 432 16.59 -33.31 -7.25
N ASN A 433 17.44 -32.90 -8.20
CA ASN A 433 18.36 -33.81 -8.92
C ASN A 433 19.84 -33.39 -8.81
N GLY A 434 20.17 -32.34 -8.06
CA GLY A 434 21.52 -31.77 -7.98
C GLY A 434 22.21 -31.93 -6.63
N ASN A 435 23.53 -31.77 -6.59
CA ASN A 435 24.29 -31.75 -5.34
C ASN A 435 24.45 -30.29 -4.89
N TRP A 436 23.51 -29.83 -4.06
CA TRP A 436 23.45 -28.45 -3.59
C TRP A 436 24.06 -28.30 -2.20
N PHE A 437 24.83 -27.23 -2.01
CA PHE A 437 25.50 -26.88 -0.76
C PHE A 437 25.14 -25.44 -0.40
N GLU A 438 24.38 -25.30 0.69
CA GLU A 438 24.11 -24.03 1.37
C GLU A 438 25.42 -23.37 1.84
N GLY A 439 25.50 -22.04 1.76
CA GLY A 439 26.69 -21.27 2.17
C GLY A 439 26.69 -19.87 1.54
N THR A 440 27.78 -19.14 1.71
CA THR A 440 27.95 -17.77 1.15
C THR A 440 29.30 -17.62 0.44
N PRO A 441 29.38 -17.79 -0.90
CA PRO A 441 28.31 -18.22 -1.79
C PRO A 441 27.93 -19.69 -1.60
N GLY A 442 26.71 -20.05 -1.99
CA GLY A 442 26.31 -21.46 -2.12
C GLY A 442 26.96 -22.10 -3.35
N TRP A 443 26.92 -23.44 -3.44
CA TRP A 443 27.49 -24.19 -4.57
C TRP A 443 26.55 -25.28 -5.08
N HIS A 444 26.58 -25.52 -6.39
CA HIS A 444 26.02 -26.70 -7.04
C HIS A 444 27.14 -27.50 -7.72
N ILE A 445 27.22 -28.81 -7.45
CA ILE A 445 28.19 -29.70 -8.11
C ILE A 445 27.47 -30.63 -9.09
N ASP A 446 27.73 -30.41 -10.37
CA ASP A 446 27.39 -31.34 -11.43
C ASP A 446 28.43 -32.46 -11.50
N THR A 447 28.07 -33.65 -11.04
CA THR A 447 28.94 -34.84 -11.05
C THR A 447 28.98 -35.55 -12.41
N THR A 448 28.21 -35.11 -13.41
CA THR A 448 28.23 -35.66 -14.77
C THR A 448 29.19 -34.87 -15.68
N GLU A 449 29.27 -33.55 -15.48
CA GLU A 449 30.20 -32.66 -16.20
C GLU A 449 31.50 -32.39 -15.43
N GLY A 450 31.51 -32.68 -14.13
CA GLY A 450 32.61 -32.33 -13.24
C GLY A 450 32.72 -30.84 -12.99
N VAL A 451 31.60 -30.12 -12.89
CA VAL A 451 31.60 -28.66 -12.74
C VAL A 451 30.93 -28.24 -11.44
N ALA A 452 31.69 -27.56 -10.58
CA ALA A 452 31.17 -26.78 -9.46
C ALA A 452 30.81 -25.37 -9.95
N ARG A 453 29.53 -24.98 -9.79
CA ARG A 453 29.00 -23.66 -10.14
C ARG A 453 28.58 -22.94 -8.84
N PRO A 454 28.97 -21.67 -8.61
CA PRO A 454 28.45 -20.93 -7.47
C PRO A 454 26.95 -20.66 -7.67
N VAL A 455 26.24 -20.40 -6.58
CA VAL A 455 24.85 -19.91 -6.59
C VAL A 455 24.87 -18.40 -6.35
N ALA A 456 23.97 -17.65 -7.01
CA ALA A 456 23.89 -16.20 -6.87
C ALA A 456 23.74 -15.74 -5.40
N ASP A 457 24.47 -14.70 -5.00
CA ASP A 457 24.63 -14.28 -3.59
C ASP A 457 23.32 -13.88 -2.87
N ALA A 458 22.26 -13.54 -3.62
CA ALA A 458 20.92 -13.29 -3.07
C ALA A 458 20.29 -14.56 -2.44
N VAL A 459 20.69 -15.75 -2.87
CA VAL A 459 20.15 -17.04 -2.40
C VAL A 459 20.87 -17.48 -1.13
N THR A 460 20.48 -16.85 -0.01
CA THR A 460 21.00 -17.17 1.33
C THR A 460 20.94 -18.68 1.66
N PRO A 461 21.80 -19.18 2.59
CA PRO A 461 21.71 -20.55 3.09
C PRO A 461 20.29 -20.95 3.55
N ALA A 462 19.58 -20.02 4.20
CA ALA A 462 18.21 -20.21 4.66
C ALA A 462 17.18 -20.30 3.52
N TRP A 463 17.42 -19.67 2.37
CA TRP A 463 16.62 -19.89 1.16
C TRP A 463 16.84 -21.30 0.61
N LEU A 464 18.10 -21.70 0.41
CA LEU A 464 18.44 -23.01 -0.13
C LEU A 464 17.89 -24.15 0.75
N GLN A 465 17.97 -24.03 2.09
CA GLN A 465 17.34 -24.97 3.02
C GLN A 465 15.81 -25.06 2.91
N ARG A 466 15.11 -23.95 2.65
CA ARG A 466 13.64 -23.96 2.47
C ARG A 466 13.28 -24.64 1.16
N LEU A 467 13.94 -24.26 0.07
CA LEU A 467 13.69 -24.79 -1.26
C LEU A 467 14.06 -26.27 -1.37
N TYR A 468 15.10 -26.75 -0.67
CA TYR A 468 15.43 -28.19 -0.61
C TYR A 468 14.34 -29.02 0.12
N ARG A 469 13.54 -28.41 1.02
CA ARG A 469 12.42 -29.07 1.70
C ARG A 469 11.12 -29.02 0.90
N SER A 470 10.92 -27.99 0.09
CA SER A 470 9.73 -27.80 -0.75
C SER A 470 10.10 -27.01 -2.02
N PRO A 471 10.68 -27.67 -3.06
CA PRO A 471 11.17 -26.99 -4.26
C PRO A 471 10.05 -26.53 -5.20
N ALA A 472 8.84 -27.06 -5.00
CA ALA A 472 7.61 -26.63 -5.62
C ALA A 472 6.47 -26.58 -4.59
N LEU A 473 5.48 -25.74 -4.87
CA LEU A 473 4.20 -25.62 -4.17
C LEU A 473 3.07 -25.80 -5.19
N VAL A 474 1.90 -26.26 -4.76
CA VAL A 474 0.71 -26.38 -5.62
C VAL A 474 -0.45 -25.71 -4.93
N HIS A 475 -1.07 -24.75 -5.62
CA HIS A 475 -2.21 -23.97 -5.15
C HIS A 475 -3.40 -24.12 -6.10
N PRO A 476 -4.65 -23.98 -5.61
CA PRO A 476 -5.81 -23.78 -6.47
C PRO A 476 -5.62 -22.64 -7.47
N ALA A 477 -6.25 -22.74 -8.64
CA ALA A 477 -6.25 -21.66 -9.64
C ALA A 477 -7.01 -20.41 -9.15
N SER A 478 -7.94 -20.56 -8.21
CA SER A 478 -8.62 -19.45 -7.51
C SER A 478 -7.68 -18.57 -6.69
N ASP A 479 -6.56 -19.11 -6.21
CA ASP A 479 -5.57 -18.37 -5.43
C ASP A 479 -4.66 -17.51 -6.33
N LEU A 480 -4.71 -17.71 -7.66
CA LEU A 480 -3.76 -17.12 -8.60
C LEU A 480 -3.70 -15.57 -8.56
N PRO A 481 -4.81 -14.82 -8.47
CA PRO A 481 -4.76 -13.36 -8.36
C PRO A 481 -3.95 -12.93 -7.14
N TYR A 482 -4.30 -13.48 -5.98
CA TYR A 482 -3.65 -13.21 -4.69
C TYR A 482 -2.17 -13.62 -4.66
N LEU A 483 -1.84 -14.73 -5.31
CA LEU A 483 -0.47 -15.20 -5.43
C LEU A 483 0.38 -14.29 -6.31
N LEU A 484 -0.17 -13.76 -7.41
CA LEU A 484 0.55 -12.88 -8.34
C LEU A 484 0.69 -11.44 -7.83
N THR A 485 -0.27 -10.90 -7.08
CA THR A 485 -0.18 -9.55 -6.53
C THR A 485 0.64 -9.49 -5.23
N GLU A 486 0.38 -10.36 -4.25
CA GLU A 486 1.00 -10.27 -2.92
C GLU A 486 2.24 -11.15 -2.73
N PHE A 487 2.25 -12.40 -3.23
CA PHE A 487 3.23 -13.41 -2.79
C PHE A 487 4.43 -13.54 -3.73
N ILE A 488 4.18 -13.75 -5.01
CA ILE A 488 5.20 -14.01 -6.02
C ILE A 488 6.18 -12.83 -6.15
N PRO A 489 5.75 -11.54 -6.19
CA PRO A 489 6.68 -10.42 -6.23
C PRO A 489 7.56 -10.31 -4.98
N ARG A 490 6.99 -10.54 -3.78
CA ARG A 490 7.76 -10.54 -2.52
C ARG A 490 8.78 -11.68 -2.46
N VAL A 491 8.42 -12.87 -2.97
CA VAL A 491 9.35 -14.01 -3.07
C VAL A 491 10.44 -13.75 -4.10
N ALA A 492 10.08 -13.25 -5.30
CA ALA A 492 11.02 -12.92 -6.37
C ALA A 492 12.09 -11.90 -5.90
N ALA A 493 11.63 -10.77 -5.35
CA ALA A 493 12.50 -9.73 -4.81
C ALA A 493 13.38 -10.24 -3.65
N SER A 494 12.82 -11.05 -2.74
CA SER A 494 13.59 -11.60 -1.61
C SER A 494 14.55 -12.72 -2.01
N LEU A 495 14.41 -13.32 -3.18
CA LEU A 495 15.25 -14.40 -3.71
C LEU A 495 16.30 -13.89 -4.72
N GLY A 496 16.11 -12.69 -5.27
CA GLY A 496 16.90 -12.18 -6.39
C GLY A 496 16.56 -12.88 -7.71
N ALA A 497 15.30 -13.27 -7.89
CA ALA A 497 14.78 -13.94 -9.07
C ALA A 497 13.90 -13.00 -9.91
N ASP A 498 13.90 -13.19 -11.23
CA ASP A 498 12.96 -12.52 -12.11
C ASP A 498 11.51 -12.98 -11.87
N LEU A 499 10.54 -12.14 -12.22
CA LEU A 499 9.12 -12.50 -12.17
C LEU A 499 8.80 -13.61 -13.20
N PRO A 500 7.88 -14.54 -12.89
CA PRO A 500 7.50 -15.61 -13.81
C PRO A 500 6.69 -15.10 -15.01
N GLU A 501 6.88 -15.75 -16.15
CA GLU A 501 6.14 -15.49 -17.40
C GLU A 501 4.68 -15.97 -17.28
N LEU A 502 3.70 -15.06 -17.37
CA LEU A 502 2.28 -15.37 -17.17
C LEU A 502 1.64 -16.18 -18.31
N SER A 503 2.14 -16.04 -19.54
CA SER A 503 1.61 -16.68 -20.77
C SER A 503 1.57 -18.22 -20.74
N GLN A 504 2.27 -18.83 -19.78
CA GLN A 504 2.29 -20.28 -19.59
C GLN A 504 1.03 -20.79 -18.83
N ILE A 505 0.36 -19.91 -18.07
CA ILE A 505 -0.78 -20.25 -17.18
C ILE A 505 -2.05 -19.44 -17.43
N ALA A 506 -1.93 -18.23 -17.96
CA ALA A 506 -3.01 -17.29 -18.24
C ALA A 506 -2.90 -16.81 -19.68
N ASP A 507 -4.05 -16.43 -20.26
CA ASP A 507 -4.08 -15.77 -21.55
C ASP A 507 -4.05 -14.26 -21.29
N LEU A 508 -2.98 -13.60 -21.77
CA LEU A 508 -2.62 -12.24 -21.38
C LEU A 508 -3.13 -11.23 -22.41
N GLU A 509 -3.89 -10.24 -21.95
CA GLU A 509 -4.28 -9.07 -22.72
C GLU A 509 -3.35 -7.91 -22.34
N ASP A 510 -2.41 -7.62 -23.25
CA ASP A 510 -1.41 -6.55 -23.18
C ASP A 510 -1.77 -5.53 -24.30
N ALA A 511 -2.84 -4.78 -24.04
CA ALA A 511 -3.38 -3.74 -24.92
C ALA A 511 -2.79 -2.36 -24.58
N GLN A 512 -3.00 -1.36 -25.44
CA GLN A 512 -2.74 0.03 -25.06
C GLN A 512 -3.95 0.59 -24.28
N PRO A 513 -3.72 1.45 -23.27
CA PRO A 513 -4.79 2.12 -22.55
C PRO A 513 -5.45 3.17 -23.45
N GLU A 514 -6.78 3.08 -23.60
CA GLU A 514 -7.60 4.14 -24.20
C GLU A 514 -8.40 4.81 -23.07
N PHE A 515 -8.27 6.13 -22.90
CA PHE A 515 -8.84 6.83 -21.74
C PHE A 515 -10.19 7.45 -22.05
N ALA A 516 -11.17 7.23 -21.15
CA ALA A 516 -12.46 7.88 -21.16
C ALA A 516 -12.60 8.80 -19.94
N LEU A 517 -12.97 10.06 -20.18
CA LEU A 517 -13.15 11.07 -19.15
C LEU A 517 -14.62 11.49 -19.12
N ASP A 518 -15.35 11.01 -18.12
CA ASP A 518 -16.70 11.48 -17.81
C ASP A 518 -16.62 12.75 -16.95
N MET A 519 -17.41 13.76 -17.33
CA MET A 519 -17.44 15.06 -16.69
C MET A 519 -18.86 15.46 -16.33
N ASP A 520 -19.06 15.84 -15.07
CA ASP A 520 -20.36 16.20 -14.49
C ASP A 520 -20.26 17.50 -13.66
N GLY A 521 -21.42 18.07 -13.34
CA GLY A 521 -21.55 19.18 -12.39
C GLY A 521 -21.98 20.49 -13.04
N ASP A 522 -21.47 21.59 -12.48
CA ASP A 522 -21.90 22.96 -12.72
C ASP A 522 -20.71 23.86 -13.10
N ILE A 523 -21.00 25.07 -13.60
CA ILE A 523 -19.99 26.11 -13.88
C ILE A 523 -19.02 26.38 -12.71
N ILE A 524 -19.45 26.16 -11.46
CA ILE A 524 -18.68 26.39 -10.23
C ILE A 524 -18.18 25.11 -9.54
N GLU A 525 -18.55 23.92 -10.03
CA GLU A 525 -18.09 22.63 -9.50
C GLU A 525 -17.98 21.64 -10.66
N ALA A 526 -16.75 21.38 -11.12
CA ALA A 526 -16.47 20.38 -12.13
C ALA A 526 -16.10 19.06 -11.44
N ARG A 527 -16.81 17.99 -11.73
CA ARG A 527 -16.51 16.62 -11.33
C ARG A 527 -15.96 15.85 -12.51
N ALA A 528 -14.91 15.07 -12.28
CA ALA A 528 -14.21 14.28 -13.28
C ALA A 528 -14.06 12.85 -12.79
N LYS A 529 -14.49 11.89 -13.61
CA LYS A 529 -14.25 10.45 -13.42
C LYS A 529 -13.44 9.94 -14.62
N LEU A 530 -12.36 9.23 -14.33
CA LEU A 530 -11.46 8.68 -15.34
C LEU A 530 -11.60 7.16 -15.36
N ASP A 531 -11.97 6.62 -16.52
CA ASP A 531 -11.96 5.19 -16.80
C ASP A 531 -10.95 4.90 -17.91
N VAL A 532 -10.47 3.66 -17.97
CA VAL A 532 -9.49 3.20 -18.95
C VAL A 532 -9.94 1.89 -19.58
N ALA A 533 -9.98 1.86 -20.91
CA ALA A 533 -10.25 0.68 -21.70
C ALA A 533 -8.94 -0.04 -22.07
N TYR A 534 -8.94 -1.37 -21.99
CA TYR A 534 -7.89 -2.25 -22.49
C TYR A 534 -8.52 -3.30 -23.41
N GLY A 535 -8.73 -2.93 -24.67
CA GLY A 535 -9.51 -3.75 -25.61
C GLY A 535 -11.01 -3.67 -25.29
N ASP A 536 -11.65 -4.82 -25.07
CA ASP A 536 -13.10 -4.91 -24.84
C ASP A 536 -13.52 -4.64 -23.37
N HIS A 537 -12.60 -4.29 -22.46
CA HIS A 537 -12.89 -4.11 -21.03
C HIS A 537 -12.50 -2.73 -20.51
N GLU A 538 -13.44 -2.07 -19.83
CA GLU A 538 -13.26 -0.79 -19.14
C GLU A 538 -13.02 -1.01 -17.63
N PHE A 539 -12.15 -0.20 -17.04
CA PHE A 539 -11.87 -0.21 -15.60
C PHE A 539 -11.75 1.22 -15.05
N PRO A 540 -12.24 1.50 -13.83
CA PRO A 540 -12.03 2.81 -13.21
C PRO A 540 -10.56 3.03 -12.86
N VAL A 541 -10.10 4.27 -13.01
CA VAL A 541 -8.80 4.75 -12.52
C VAL A 541 -9.05 5.54 -11.23
N PRO A 542 -8.54 5.08 -10.07
CA PRO A 542 -8.79 5.76 -8.80
C PRO A 542 -8.04 7.11 -8.76
N ALA A 543 -8.71 8.15 -8.25
CA ALA A 543 -8.09 9.47 -8.06
C ALA A 543 -7.01 9.47 -6.96
N VAL A 544 -7.03 8.49 -6.05
CA VAL A 544 -6.05 8.33 -4.96
C VAL A 544 -5.53 6.89 -4.90
N GLY A 545 -4.21 6.74 -4.79
CA GLY A 545 -3.54 5.45 -4.61
C GLY A 545 -2.98 4.88 -5.90
N PHE A 546 -3.03 3.56 -6.06
CA PHE A 546 -2.58 2.87 -7.27
C PHE A 546 -3.56 1.73 -7.62
N PRO A 547 -4.03 1.64 -8.88
CA PRO A 547 -4.82 0.50 -9.36
C PRO A 547 -3.99 -0.80 -9.39
N SER A 548 -4.68 -1.95 -9.46
CA SER A 548 -4.01 -3.25 -9.58
C SER A 548 -3.26 -3.36 -10.92
N PRO A 549 -1.95 -3.69 -10.95
CA PRO A 549 -1.22 -3.87 -12.21
C PRO A 549 -1.68 -5.08 -13.06
N LEU A 550 -2.47 -5.97 -12.47
CA LEU A 550 -3.02 -7.17 -13.11
C LEU A 550 -4.48 -7.32 -12.70
N GLU A 551 -5.38 -7.41 -13.67
CA GLU A 551 -6.81 -7.62 -13.45
C GLU A 551 -7.27 -8.98 -13.97
N PHE A 552 -8.12 -9.67 -13.21
CA PHE A 552 -8.35 -11.11 -13.38
C PHE A 552 -9.77 -11.41 -13.86
N MET A 553 -9.92 -11.59 -15.17
CA MET A 553 -11.21 -11.81 -15.81
C MET A 553 -11.62 -13.29 -15.78
N PRO A 554 -12.93 -13.58 -15.69
CA PRO A 554 -13.43 -14.95 -15.74
C PRO A 554 -13.06 -15.65 -17.07
N PRO A 555 -12.83 -16.97 -17.04
CA PRO A 555 -12.52 -17.74 -18.24
C PRO A 555 -13.71 -17.71 -19.22
N GLU A 556 -13.41 -17.61 -20.52
CA GLU A 556 -14.42 -17.54 -21.61
C GLU A 556 -15.37 -18.75 -21.65
N TYR A 557 -14.89 -19.92 -21.20
CA TYR A 557 -15.69 -21.14 -21.05
C TYR A 557 -15.15 -22.01 -19.90
N GLU A 558 -15.98 -22.91 -19.35
CA GLU A 558 -15.56 -23.80 -18.26
C GLU A 558 -14.34 -24.64 -18.66
N GLY A 559 -13.22 -24.44 -17.95
CA GLY A 559 -11.96 -25.13 -18.21
C GLY A 559 -11.01 -24.46 -19.20
N ALA A 560 -11.36 -23.26 -19.72
CA ALA A 560 -10.37 -22.36 -20.31
C ALA A 560 -9.36 -21.87 -19.25
N ARG A 561 -8.30 -21.19 -19.71
CA ARG A 561 -7.37 -20.47 -18.82
C ARG A 561 -8.05 -19.21 -18.26
N PRO A 562 -7.60 -18.69 -17.11
CA PRO A 562 -7.95 -17.34 -16.69
C PRO A 562 -7.42 -16.32 -17.71
N ARG A 563 -8.24 -15.33 -18.06
CA ARG A 563 -7.81 -14.14 -18.81
C ARG A 563 -7.24 -13.13 -17.82
N VAL A 564 -6.11 -12.52 -18.16
CA VAL A 564 -5.46 -11.51 -17.30
C VAL A 564 -5.15 -10.28 -18.13
N VAL A 565 -5.78 -9.16 -17.77
CA VAL A 565 -5.48 -7.86 -18.36
C VAL A 565 -4.31 -7.25 -17.61
N ARG A 566 -3.32 -6.75 -18.34
CA ARG A 566 -2.17 -6.05 -17.77
C ARG A 566 -2.40 -4.55 -17.84
N ARG A 567 -2.51 -3.90 -16.68
CA ARG A 567 -2.74 -2.45 -16.58
C ARG A 567 -1.42 -1.68 -16.57
N ASP A 568 -1.29 -0.68 -17.43
CA ASP A 568 -0.20 0.30 -17.36
C ASP A 568 -0.52 1.38 -16.33
N VAL A 569 -0.25 1.03 -15.07
CA VAL A 569 -0.36 1.94 -13.92
C VAL A 569 0.49 3.20 -14.10
N GLY A 570 1.54 3.19 -14.94
CA GLY A 570 2.33 4.38 -15.27
C GLY A 570 1.56 5.37 -16.13
N ALA A 571 0.89 4.88 -17.18
CA ALA A 571 0.02 5.68 -18.03
C ALA A 571 -1.22 6.18 -17.28
N GLU A 572 -1.88 5.31 -16.51
CA GLU A 572 -3.08 5.66 -15.73
C GLU A 572 -2.81 6.77 -14.71
N MET A 573 -1.67 6.70 -13.99
CA MET A 573 -1.30 7.75 -13.03
C MET A 573 -0.80 9.04 -13.70
N ALA A 574 -0.27 8.96 -14.94
CA ALA A 574 0.04 10.16 -15.73
C ALA A 574 -1.25 10.89 -16.16
N ALA A 575 -2.31 10.15 -16.51
CA ALA A 575 -3.61 10.73 -16.83
C ALA A 575 -4.27 11.41 -15.62
N VAL A 576 -4.26 10.77 -14.44
CA VAL A 576 -4.68 11.41 -13.17
C VAL A 576 -3.87 12.68 -12.89
N GLN A 577 -2.54 12.65 -13.09
CA GLN A 577 -1.68 13.82 -12.87
C GLN A 577 -2.01 14.98 -13.81
N GLU A 578 -2.48 14.75 -15.04
CA GLU A 578 -2.88 15.85 -15.92
C GLU A 578 -4.17 16.54 -15.45
N LEU A 579 -5.13 15.80 -14.89
CA LEU A 579 -6.29 16.40 -14.24
C LEU A 579 -5.90 17.19 -12.97
N LEU A 580 -4.93 16.70 -12.19
CA LEU A 580 -4.35 17.45 -11.06
C LEU A 580 -3.62 18.73 -11.53
N ASN A 581 -3.00 18.73 -12.72
CA ASN A 581 -2.41 19.94 -13.32
C ASN A 581 -3.48 21.00 -13.63
N GLN A 582 -4.70 20.58 -13.96
CA GLN A 582 -5.88 21.44 -14.12
C GLN A 582 -6.56 21.83 -12.78
N ARG A 583 -5.85 21.68 -11.64
CA ARG A 583 -6.29 22.04 -10.27
C ARG A 583 -7.45 21.24 -9.68
N PHE A 584 -7.77 20.07 -10.26
CA PHE A 584 -8.67 19.15 -9.57
C PHE A 584 -8.01 18.61 -8.29
N VAL A 585 -8.84 18.26 -7.31
CA VAL A 585 -8.47 17.61 -6.05
C VAL A 585 -9.34 16.37 -5.90
N ALA A 586 -8.82 15.26 -5.37
CA ALA A 586 -9.65 14.08 -5.14
C ALA A 586 -10.76 14.36 -4.10
N ASP A 587 -11.96 13.83 -4.33
CA ASP A 587 -13.07 13.90 -3.37
C ASP A 587 -12.81 12.97 -2.16
N GLU A 588 -13.61 13.08 -1.10
CA GLU A 588 -13.39 12.33 0.15
C GLU A 588 -13.40 10.79 -0.04
N ASP A 589 -14.18 10.28 -1.01
CA ASP A 589 -14.23 8.86 -1.38
C ASP A 589 -13.02 8.38 -2.20
N GLY A 590 -12.21 9.29 -2.76
CA GLY A 590 -11.01 8.96 -3.55
C GLY A 590 -11.26 8.36 -4.95
N GLU A 591 -12.52 8.18 -5.36
CA GLU A 591 -12.88 7.66 -6.69
C GLU A 591 -12.98 8.75 -7.77
N THR A 592 -13.34 9.98 -7.40
CA THR A 592 -13.52 11.10 -8.35
C THR A 592 -12.62 12.29 -8.03
N LEU A 593 -12.42 13.13 -9.04
CA LEU A 593 -11.67 14.38 -8.99
C LEU A 593 -12.65 15.55 -9.07
N VAL A 594 -12.46 16.59 -8.25
CA VAL A 594 -13.33 17.76 -8.19
C VAL A 594 -12.54 19.06 -8.20
N ALA A 595 -12.94 20.01 -9.04
CA ALA A 595 -12.49 21.41 -9.02
C ALA A 595 -13.66 22.31 -8.63
N LYS A 596 -13.42 23.39 -7.86
CA LYS A 596 -14.48 24.25 -7.32
C LYS A 596 -14.17 25.74 -7.47
N GLY A 597 -15.21 26.56 -7.58
CA GLY A 597 -15.10 28.02 -7.73
C GLY A 597 -14.41 28.41 -9.04
N ASP A 598 -13.51 29.39 -8.96
CA ASP A 598 -12.79 29.94 -10.12
C ASP A 598 -11.96 28.88 -10.88
N ASP A 599 -11.50 27.82 -10.20
CA ASP A 599 -10.74 26.73 -10.81
C ASP A 599 -11.61 25.87 -11.73
N ALA A 600 -12.87 25.62 -11.37
CA ALA A 600 -13.84 24.96 -12.25
C ALA A 600 -14.12 25.80 -13.50
N VAL A 601 -14.27 27.12 -13.35
CA VAL A 601 -14.53 28.03 -14.48
C VAL A 601 -13.32 28.09 -15.43
N ALA A 602 -12.09 28.14 -14.89
CA ALA A 602 -10.88 28.09 -15.69
C ALA A 602 -10.78 26.79 -16.49
N PHE A 603 -11.13 25.66 -15.87
CA PHE A 603 -11.20 24.38 -16.57
C PHE A 603 -12.26 24.35 -17.68
N TRP A 604 -13.49 24.80 -17.40
CA TRP A 604 -14.57 24.85 -18.40
C TRP A 604 -14.31 25.83 -19.55
N THR A 605 -13.44 26.82 -19.35
CA THR A 605 -13.10 27.84 -20.37
C THR A 605 -11.91 27.42 -21.25
N ASP A 606 -10.79 27.02 -20.64
CA ASP A 606 -9.53 26.71 -21.34
C ASP A 606 -9.07 25.26 -21.14
N GLY A 607 -9.31 24.67 -19.96
CA GLY A 607 -8.73 23.38 -19.54
C GLY A 607 -9.10 22.18 -20.41
N ILE A 608 -10.36 22.08 -20.88
CA ILE A 608 -10.79 21.00 -21.80
C ILE A 608 -9.94 20.92 -23.08
N ALA A 609 -9.45 22.06 -23.57
CA ALA A 609 -8.62 22.17 -24.77
C ALA A 609 -7.13 21.90 -24.50
N VAL A 610 -6.71 21.77 -23.25
CA VAL A 610 -5.35 21.35 -22.85
C VAL A 610 -5.24 19.84 -22.70
N LEU A 611 -6.34 19.16 -22.33
CA LEU A 611 -6.39 17.70 -22.19
C LEU A 611 -6.06 16.98 -23.52
N PRO A 612 -5.41 15.79 -23.49
CA PRO A 612 -4.98 15.08 -24.70
C PRO A 612 -6.12 14.78 -25.69
N ASP A 613 -5.85 14.84 -27.00
CA ASP A 613 -6.85 14.64 -28.07
C ASP A 613 -7.21 13.15 -28.31
N ASP A 614 -6.44 12.24 -27.74
CA ASP A 614 -6.64 10.78 -27.76
C ASP A 614 -7.65 10.27 -26.71
N TRP A 615 -8.12 11.13 -25.80
CA TRP A 615 -9.10 10.76 -24.78
C TRP A 615 -10.54 10.94 -25.28
N GLU A 616 -11.44 10.00 -24.94
CA GLU A 616 -12.89 10.20 -25.10
C GLU A 616 -13.41 11.14 -24.00
N LYS A 617 -13.58 12.41 -24.35
CA LYS A 617 -14.05 13.47 -23.43
C LYS A 617 -15.58 13.57 -23.47
N ARG A 618 -16.27 13.06 -22.45
CA ARG A 618 -17.73 13.13 -22.30
C ARG A 618 -18.10 14.31 -21.40
N VAL A 619 -18.53 15.40 -22.02
CA VAL A 619 -18.77 16.73 -21.38
C VAL A 619 -20.21 17.20 -21.64
N PRO A 620 -20.91 17.83 -20.67
CA PRO A 620 -22.27 18.35 -20.87
C PRO A 620 -22.31 19.46 -21.93
N ASP A 621 -23.27 19.40 -22.86
CA ASP A 621 -23.42 20.34 -23.99
C ASP A 621 -23.45 21.82 -23.54
N ASP A 622 -24.11 22.12 -22.41
CA ASP A 622 -24.25 23.47 -21.85
C ASP A 622 -22.93 24.03 -21.26
N LEU A 623 -21.98 23.16 -20.88
CA LEU A 623 -20.69 23.54 -20.29
C LEU A 623 -19.53 23.43 -21.29
N ALA A 624 -19.71 22.72 -22.39
CA ALA A 624 -18.69 22.57 -23.45
C ALA A 624 -18.30 23.89 -24.15
N LYS A 625 -19.02 25.00 -23.92
CA LYS A 625 -18.80 26.33 -24.54
C LYS A 625 -19.10 27.50 -23.60
N VAL A 626 -18.56 27.46 -22.38
CA VAL A 626 -18.59 28.62 -21.47
C VAL A 626 -17.93 29.83 -22.13
N ASN A 627 -18.54 31.01 -22.01
CA ASN A 627 -17.99 32.28 -22.46
C ASN A 627 -17.98 33.29 -21.31
N VAL A 628 -16.78 33.67 -20.86
CA VAL A 628 -16.55 34.63 -19.77
C VAL A 628 -16.19 35.99 -20.35
N ARG A 629 -17.02 37.01 -20.09
CA ARG A 629 -16.78 38.39 -20.49
C ARG A 629 -15.72 39.04 -19.60
N SER A 630 -14.87 39.90 -20.17
CA SER A 630 -13.85 40.63 -19.41
C SER A 630 -14.40 41.81 -18.60
N THR A 631 -15.58 42.33 -18.97
CA THR A 631 -16.14 43.56 -18.38
C THR A 631 -16.96 43.25 -17.13
N PRO A 632 -16.66 43.86 -15.97
CA PRO A 632 -17.36 43.59 -14.71
C PRO A 632 -18.80 44.10 -14.73
N VAL A 633 -19.64 43.50 -13.90
CA VAL A 633 -21.05 43.92 -13.73
C VAL A 633 -21.13 45.31 -13.10
N GLY A 634 -21.80 46.24 -13.78
CA GLY A 634 -22.05 47.60 -13.32
C GLY A 634 -23.51 47.85 -12.96
N ALA A 635 -23.74 48.67 -11.94
CA ALA A 635 -25.08 49.13 -11.56
C ALA A 635 -25.52 50.36 -12.39
N GLN A 636 -26.78 50.37 -12.84
CA GLN A 636 -27.46 51.54 -13.38
C GLN A 636 -28.70 51.85 -12.54
N MET A 637 -28.90 53.13 -12.23
CA MET A 637 -29.97 53.60 -11.34
C MET A 637 -30.86 54.62 -12.04
N ARG A 638 -32.18 54.50 -11.88
CA ARG A 638 -33.15 55.54 -12.28
C ARG A 638 -33.98 55.93 -11.08
N VAL A 639 -34.15 57.24 -10.89
CA VAL A 639 -34.95 57.79 -9.78
C VAL A 639 -35.97 58.77 -10.33
N SER A 640 -37.23 58.52 -9.99
CA SER A 640 -38.35 59.41 -10.29
C SER A 640 -39.11 59.79 -9.01
N SER A 641 -39.87 60.88 -9.05
CA SER A 641 -40.69 61.37 -7.93
C SER A 641 -42.06 61.74 -8.45
N GLY A 642 -43.10 61.34 -7.72
CA GLY A 642 -44.47 61.78 -7.92
C GLY A 642 -44.96 62.65 -6.74
N VAL A 643 -46.27 62.81 -6.65
CA VAL A 643 -46.94 63.37 -5.46
C VAL A 643 -46.87 62.33 -4.34
N ASP A 644 -46.16 62.65 -3.26
CA ASP A 644 -46.01 61.87 -2.03
C ASP A 644 -45.20 60.54 -2.12
N TRP A 645 -44.54 60.25 -3.25
CA TRP A 645 -43.72 59.02 -3.43
C TRP A 645 -42.51 59.20 -4.37
N LEU A 646 -41.54 58.28 -4.23
CA LEU A 646 -40.38 58.08 -5.10
C LEU A 646 -40.45 56.71 -5.79
N SER A 647 -39.96 56.59 -7.03
CA SER A 647 -39.61 55.29 -7.62
C SER A 647 -38.09 55.16 -7.77
N LEU A 648 -37.61 53.94 -7.57
CA LEU A 648 -36.23 53.54 -7.71
C LEU A 648 -36.19 52.30 -8.61
N ASP A 649 -35.74 52.48 -9.85
CA ASP A 649 -35.45 51.37 -10.75
C ASP A 649 -33.93 51.12 -10.69
N MET A 650 -33.51 49.94 -10.23
CA MET A 650 -32.11 49.51 -10.25
C MET A 650 -31.96 48.36 -11.26
N SER A 651 -30.91 48.40 -12.08
CA SER A 651 -30.61 47.35 -13.04
C SER A 651 -29.10 47.10 -13.13
N PHE A 652 -28.69 45.84 -12.99
CA PHE A 652 -27.30 45.42 -13.10
C PHE A 652 -27.02 44.92 -14.52
N THR A 653 -25.96 45.41 -15.16
CA THR A 653 -25.63 45.09 -16.55
C THR A 653 -24.13 45.00 -16.79
N THR A 654 -23.73 44.24 -17.80
CA THR A 654 -22.41 44.37 -18.42
C THR A 654 -22.57 44.27 -19.93
N GLU A 655 -21.85 45.12 -20.68
CA GLU A 655 -21.86 45.13 -22.16
C GLU A 655 -23.26 45.12 -22.82
N GLY A 656 -24.26 45.66 -22.12
CA GLY A 656 -25.66 45.74 -22.58
C GLY A 656 -26.55 44.54 -22.26
N VAL A 657 -26.03 43.49 -21.61
CA VAL A 657 -26.84 42.35 -21.11
C VAL A 657 -27.08 42.50 -19.60
N ALA A 658 -28.27 42.13 -19.15
CA ALA A 658 -28.70 42.25 -17.75
C ALA A 658 -28.33 41.01 -16.92
N VAL A 659 -28.04 41.26 -15.64
CA VAL A 659 -27.85 40.26 -14.58
C VAL A 659 -29.06 40.33 -13.64
N ASP A 660 -29.54 39.18 -13.16
CA ASP A 660 -30.58 39.16 -12.12
C ASP A 660 -30.04 39.60 -10.75
N ALA A 661 -30.82 40.38 -10.01
CA ALA A 661 -30.38 40.97 -8.75
C ALA A 661 -30.31 39.97 -7.59
N ASP A 662 -31.15 38.94 -7.58
CA ASP A 662 -31.11 37.88 -6.58
C ASP A 662 -30.03 36.85 -6.93
N GLU A 663 -29.78 36.54 -8.21
CA GLU A 663 -28.60 35.73 -8.61
C GLU A 663 -27.28 36.46 -8.25
N LEU A 664 -27.20 37.77 -8.48
CA LEU A 664 -26.02 38.57 -8.13
C LEU A 664 -25.80 38.66 -6.61
N ARG A 665 -26.87 38.66 -5.82
CA ARG A 665 -26.79 38.53 -4.36
C ARG A 665 -26.31 37.12 -3.96
N MET A 666 -26.89 36.07 -4.53
CA MET A 666 -26.45 34.68 -4.32
C MET A 666 -25.02 34.42 -4.82
N CYS A 667 -24.50 35.20 -5.77
CA CYS A 667 -23.10 35.17 -6.20
C CYS A 667 -22.21 35.61 -5.04
N LEU A 668 -22.45 36.81 -4.51
CA LEU A 668 -21.67 37.42 -3.43
C LEU A 668 -21.82 36.67 -2.08
N GLU A 669 -23.02 36.21 -1.73
CA GLU A 669 -23.25 35.45 -0.48
C GLU A 669 -22.46 34.13 -0.41
N HIS A 670 -22.22 33.49 -1.56
CA HIS A 670 -21.42 32.28 -1.67
C HIS A 670 -19.94 32.57 -2.01
N GLY A 671 -19.51 33.84 -1.93
CA GLY A 671 -18.13 34.26 -2.24
C GLY A 671 -17.71 34.11 -3.71
N ARG A 672 -18.64 33.85 -4.62
CA ARG A 672 -18.36 33.64 -6.05
C ARG A 672 -17.94 34.96 -6.71
N HIS A 673 -17.01 34.88 -7.66
CA HIS A 673 -16.50 36.04 -8.39
C HIS A 673 -17.07 36.17 -9.81
N LEU A 674 -18.00 35.29 -10.19
CA LEU A 674 -18.63 35.21 -11.51
C LEU A 674 -20.14 34.95 -11.35
N VAL A 675 -20.94 35.66 -12.15
CA VAL A 675 -22.42 35.53 -12.20
C VAL A 675 -22.86 35.21 -13.62
N LYS A 676 -24.00 34.50 -13.78
CA LYS A 676 -24.61 34.27 -15.08
C LYS A 676 -25.33 35.52 -15.58
N LEU A 677 -25.44 35.63 -16.89
CA LEU A 677 -26.18 36.67 -17.59
C LEU A 677 -27.46 36.10 -18.21
N ALA A 678 -28.41 36.98 -18.51
CA ALA A 678 -29.67 36.60 -19.15
C ALA A 678 -29.53 35.98 -20.56
N ASP A 679 -28.32 35.97 -21.14
CA ASP A 679 -27.98 35.30 -22.40
C ASP A 679 -27.22 33.97 -22.22
N GLY A 680 -26.96 33.55 -20.98
CA GLY A 680 -26.21 32.35 -20.63
C GLY A 680 -24.68 32.53 -20.53
N SER A 681 -24.13 33.70 -20.89
CA SER A 681 -22.71 34.01 -20.67
C SER A 681 -22.42 34.35 -19.21
N TYR A 682 -21.14 34.45 -18.83
CA TYR A 682 -20.70 34.78 -17.48
C TYR A 682 -19.90 36.08 -17.43
N ALA A 683 -19.94 36.80 -16.32
CA ALA A 683 -19.18 38.03 -16.13
C ALA A 683 -18.66 38.21 -14.69
N PRO A 684 -17.48 38.84 -14.52
CA PRO A 684 -16.87 39.00 -13.22
C PRO A 684 -17.60 40.01 -12.34
N VAL A 685 -17.67 39.70 -11.05
CA VAL A 685 -18.31 40.52 -10.02
C VAL A 685 -17.28 40.86 -8.95
N ARG A 686 -17.09 42.15 -8.67
CA ARG A 686 -16.30 42.58 -7.51
C ARG A 686 -17.26 42.93 -6.37
N ALA A 687 -17.06 42.32 -5.21
CA ALA A 687 -17.82 42.65 -4.00
C ALA A 687 -17.73 44.15 -3.64
N GLN A 688 -16.60 44.81 -3.94
CA GLN A 688 -16.41 46.25 -3.73
C GLN A 688 -17.26 47.12 -4.67
N ASP A 689 -17.51 46.66 -5.91
CA ASP A 689 -18.21 47.46 -6.93
C ASP A 689 -19.75 47.36 -6.78
N VAL A 690 -20.26 46.31 -6.12
CA VAL A 690 -21.70 45.97 -6.11
C VAL A 690 -22.27 45.64 -4.72
N GLY A 691 -21.45 45.17 -3.76
CA GLY A 691 -21.92 44.66 -2.47
C GLY A 691 -22.69 45.70 -1.64
N GLU A 692 -22.11 46.88 -1.43
CA GLU A 692 -22.79 47.95 -0.68
C GLU A 692 -24.04 48.45 -1.43
N ILE A 693 -24.04 48.44 -2.77
CA ILE A 693 -25.20 48.83 -3.57
C ILE A 693 -26.39 47.90 -3.29
N LEU A 694 -26.14 46.58 -3.20
CA LEU A 694 -27.17 45.59 -2.87
C LEU A 694 -27.63 45.68 -1.41
N GLU A 695 -26.72 45.92 -0.46
CA GLU A 695 -27.06 46.12 0.96
C GLU A 695 -27.98 47.34 1.13
N ARG A 696 -27.58 48.51 0.61
CA ARG A 696 -28.37 49.76 0.66
C ARG A 696 -29.71 49.61 -0.06
N MET A 697 -29.75 48.85 -1.15
CA MET A 697 -30.98 48.53 -1.88
C MET A 697 -31.92 47.66 -1.04
N ALA A 698 -31.41 46.68 -0.29
CA ALA A 698 -32.19 45.88 0.65
C ALA A 698 -32.74 46.72 1.83
N GLU A 699 -31.93 47.62 2.40
CA GLU A 699 -32.37 48.55 3.46
C GLU A 699 -33.53 49.46 3.03
N ILE A 700 -33.58 49.82 1.75
CA ILE A 700 -34.63 50.66 1.15
C ILE A 700 -35.90 49.83 0.91
N TYR A 701 -35.80 48.68 0.24
CA TYR A 701 -36.98 47.86 -0.08
C TYR A 701 -37.58 47.12 1.12
N ALA A 702 -36.82 46.86 2.19
CA ALA A 702 -37.36 46.37 3.46
C ALA A 702 -38.37 47.33 4.11
N GLY A 703 -38.40 48.61 3.70
CA GLY A 703 -39.27 49.65 4.23
C GLY A 703 -40.47 50.04 3.36
N GLY A 704 -40.80 49.34 2.28
CA GLY A 704 -41.91 49.73 1.41
C GLY A 704 -42.19 48.86 0.18
N VAL A 705 -43.14 49.29 -0.64
CA VAL A 705 -43.49 48.63 -1.91
C VAL A 705 -42.44 49.01 -2.97
N LYS A 706 -41.89 48.02 -3.70
CA LYS A 706 -40.79 48.23 -4.67
C LYS A 706 -41.03 49.40 -5.64
N ASP A 707 -42.24 49.53 -6.18
CA ASP A 707 -42.59 50.56 -7.18
C ASP A 707 -42.78 51.97 -6.60
N LYS A 708 -43.07 52.10 -5.29
CA LYS A 708 -43.45 53.36 -4.63
C LYS A 708 -42.90 53.42 -3.21
N LEU A 709 -41.70 53.97 -3.12
CA LEU A 709 -41.03 54.27 -1.85
C LEU A 709 -41.64 55.54 -1.24
N PRO A 710 -41.89 55.58 0.09
CA PRO A 710 -42.32 56.79 0.76
C PRO A 710 -41.18 57.82 0.81
N LEU A 711 -41.52 59.11 0.84
CA LEU A 711 -40.54 60.22 0.88
C LEU A 711 -39.57 60.15 2.08
N THR A 712 -39.89 59.41 3.14
CA THR A 712 -38.99 59.14 4.27
C THR A 712 -37.72 58.37 3.86
N GLN A 713 -37.74 57.63 2.76
CA GLN A 713 -36.56 56.93 2.22
C GLN A 713 -35.65 57.85 1.37
N ALA A 714 -36.03 59.12 1.14
CA ALA A 714 -35.30 60.03 0.24
C ALA A 714 -33.81 60.18 0.61
N GLY A 715 -33.46 60.20 1.89
CA GLY A 715 -32.06 60.22 2.35
C GLY A 715 -31.27 59.00 1.88
N ARG A 716 -31.78 57.79 2.13
CA ARG A 716 -31.13 56.54 1.70
C ARG A 716 -31.00 56.43 0.18
N VAL A 717 -32.02 56.88 -0.57
CA VAL A 717 -31.95 56.95 -2.04
C VAL A 717 -30.90 57.96 -2.49
N GLN A 718 -30.72 59.07 -1.78
CA GLN A 718 -29.66 60.06 -2.04
C GLN A 718 -28.26 59.56 -1.66
N ASP A 719 -28.11 58.70 -0.66
CA ASP A 719 -26.84 58.06 -0.30
C ASP A 719 -26.47 56.99 -1.32
N LEU A 720 -27.42 56.12 -1.72
CA LEU A 720 -27.27 55.15 -2.80
C LEU A 720 -26.88 55.80 -4.15
N LEU A 721 -27.41 57.01 -4.42
CA LEU A 721 -27.06 57.83 -5.58
C LEU A 721 -25.58 58.25 -5.62
N ARG A 722 -24.86 58.22 -4.49
CA ARG A 722 -23.41 58.51 -4.45
C ARG A 722 -22.55 57.29 -4.80
N LEU A 723 -23.10 56.08 -4.69
CA LEU A 723 -22.42 54.83 -5.00
C LEU A 723 -22.54 54.44 -6.49
N VAL A 724 -23.67 54.79 -7.13
CA VAL A 724 -23.93 54.43 -8.55
C VAL A 724 -23.39 55.48 -9.52
N GLY A 725 -22.42 55.09 -10.35
CA GLY A 725 -21.79 55.99 -11.34
C GLY A 725 -22.68 56.40 -12.52
N ASP A 726 -23.61 55.54 -12.98
CA ASP A 726 -24.58 55.86 -14.04
C ASP A 726 -26.00 55.96 -13.46
N ALA A 727 -26.34 57.15 -12.96
CA ALA A 727 -27.61 57.43 -12.31
C ALA A 727 -28.44 58.52 -13.03
N LYS A 728 -29.68 58.19 -13.38
CA LYS A 728 -30.60 59.02 -14.17
C LYS A 728 -31.78 59.49 -13.30
N VAL A 729 -31.64 60.68 -12.70
CA VAL A 729 -32.61 61.29 -11.77
C VAL A 729 -33.46 62.35 -12.48
N THR A 730 -34.80 62.30 -12.34
CA THR A 730 -35.71 63.30 -12.93
C THR A 730 -35.55 64.69 -12.30
N PRO A 731 -35.93 65.80 -12.98
CA PRO A 731 -35.82 67.14 -12.42
C PRO A 731 -36.54 67.33 -11.09
N GLN A 732 -37.72 66.72 -10.93
CA GLN A 732 -38.53 66.78 -9.71
C GLN A 732 -37.84 66.07 -8.53
N ALA A 733 -37.25 64.90 -8.77
CA ALA A 733 -36.47 64.21 -7.74
C ALA A 733 -35.19 64.99 -7.37
N LYS A 734 -34.52 65.64 -8.34
CA LYS A 734 -33.39 66.54 -8.06
C LYS A 734 -33.81 67.75 -7.21
N GLU A 735 -34.97 68.35 -7.48
CA GLU A 735 -35.50 69.46 -6.68
C GLU A 735 -35.80 69.01 -5.24
N LEU A 736 -36.43 67.84 -5.06
CA LEU A 736 -36.69 67.25 -3.74
C LEU A 736 -35.40 67.04 -2.93
N PHE A 737 -34.40 66.37 -3.51
CA PHE A 737 -33.11 66.15 -2.83
C PHE A 737 -32.38 67.48 -2.55
N SER A 738 -32.53 68.48 -3.42
CA SER A 738 -31.99 69.82 -3.21
C SER A 738 -32.72 70.61 -2.12
N LYS A 739 -34.03 70.39 -1.92
CA LYS A 739 -34.78 70.97 -0.80
C LYS A 739 -34.35 70.34 0.52
N LEU A 740 -34.41 69.01 0.61
CA LEU A 740 -34.09 68.25 1.83
C LEU A 740 -32.63 68.42 2.27
N GLY A 741 -31.68 68.48 1.33
CA GLY A 741 -30.25 68.60 1.64
C GLY A 741 -29.76 69.98 2.10
N ASN A 742 -30.58 71.03 2.02
CA ASN A 742 -30.16 72.42 2.30
C ASN A 742 -30.93 73.10 3.45
N VAL A 743 -31.62 72.32 4.31
CA VAL A 743 -32.46 72.85 5.39
C VAL A 743 -31.61 73.22 6.63
N ALA A 744 -31.02 74.41 6.62
CA ALA A 744 -30.30 74.95 7.79
C ALA A 744 -31.24 75.55 8.85
N GLU A 745 -32.31 76.22 8.44
CA GLU A 745 -33.36 76.77 9.30
C GLU A 745 -34.71 76.77 8.55
N ILE A 746 -35.83 76.62 9.26
CA ILE A 746 -37.18 76.67 8.67
C ILE A 746 -37.53 78.15 8.39
N PRO A 747 -37.79 78.56 7.13
CA PRO A 747 -38.08 79.95 6.80
C PRO A 747 -39.40 80.41 7.43
N GLN A 748 -39.41 81.55 8.13
CA GLN A 748 -40.64 82.06 8.73
C GLN A 748 -41.60 82.62 7.67
N VAL A 749 -42.76 81.97 7.54
CA VAL A 749 -43.75 82.33 6.50
C VAL A 749 -44.66 83.45 7.01
N PRO A 750 -44.78 84.59 6.31
CA PRO A 750 -45.63 85.70 6.73
C PRO A 750 -47.11 85.29 6.69
N LYS A 751 -47.85 85.67 7.74
CA LYS A 751 -49.25 85.30 7.94
C LYS A 751 -50.15 85.74 6.75
N PRO A 752 -51.00 84.85 6.20
CA PRO A 752 -51.99 85.20 5.19
C PRO A 752 -52.97 86.30 5.63
N ARG A 753 -53.25 87.26 4.73
CA ARG A 753 -54.06 88.47 5.01
C ARG A 753 -55.55 88.20 5.33
N ASN A 754 -56.04 87.01 5.01
CA ASN A 754 -57.42 86.55 5.17
C ASN A 754 -57.70 85.86 6.52
N LEU A 755 -56.69 85.52 7.32
CA LEU A 755 -56.85 84.91 8.65
C LEU A 755 -57.28 85.96 9.69
N LYS A 756 -58.45 85.78 10.30
CA LYS A 756 -59.12 86.78 11.17
C LYS A 756 -58.48 87.00 12.56
N VAL A 757 -57.52 86.17 12.96
CA VAL A 757 -56.76 86.33 14.22
C VAL A 757 -55.86 87.58 14.15
N ALA A 758 -55.84 88.42 15.18
CA ALA A 758 -55.04 89.65 15.17
C ALA A 758 -53.52 89.37 15.08
N THR A 759 -53.00 88.53 15.98
CA THR A 759 -51.58 88.17 16.09
C THR A 759 -51.42 86.71 16.49
N PHE A 760 -50.52 85.99 15.82
CA PHE A 760 -50.05 84.68 16.26
C PHE A 760 -49.06 84.81 17.44
N ARG A 761 -49.16 83.89 18.39
CA ARG A 761 -48.14 83.61 19.42
C ARG A 761 -46.89 82.99 18.76
N ASP A 762 -45.73 83.05 19.42
CA ASP A 762 -44.46 82.66 18.77
C ASP A 762 -44.31 81.14 18.54
N TYR A 763 -45.05 80.30 19.25
CA TYR A 763 -45.18 78.89 18.88
C TYR A 763 -46.08 78.70 17.65
N GLN A 764 -47.21 79.41 17.57
CA GLN A 764 -48.10 79.38 16.40
C GLN A 764 -47.40 79.84 15.11
N LYS A 765 -46.53 80.87 15.17
CA LYS A 765 -45.71 81.31 14.03
C LYS A 765 -44.78 80.19 13.53
N ARG A 766 -44.13 79.49 14.46
CA ARG A 766 -43.21 78.38 14.15
C ARG A 766 -43.97 77.16 13.62
N GLY A 767 -45.08 76.77 14.25
CA GLY A 767 -45.95 75.68 13.79
C GLY A 767 -46.54 75.93 12.40
N PHE A 768 -47.00 77.16 12.12
CA PHE A 768 -47.47 77.55 10.78
C PHE A 768 -46.35 77.48 9.74
N SER A 769 -45.17 78.04 10.05
CA SER A 769 -44.01 78.00 9.14
C SER A 769 -43.52 76.57 8.87
N TRP A 770 -43.58 75.70 9.89
CA TRP A 770 -43.26 74.28 9.77
C TRP A 770 -44.27 73.51 8.92
N LEU A 771 -45.58 73.75 9.08
CA LEU A 771 -46.61 73.16 8.21
C LEU A 771 -46.48 73.62 6.75
N CYS A 772 -46.16 74.90 6.51
CA CYS A 772 -45.85 75.38 5.16
C CYS A 772 -44.60 74.71 4.58
N PHE A 773 -43.51 74.64 5.33
CA PHE A 773 -42.29 73.95 4.91
C PHE A 773 -42.54 72.46 4.55
N LEU A 774 -43.31 71.75 5.39
CA LEU A 774 -43.67 70.35 5.16
C LEU A 774 -44.51 70.19 3.89
N ASN A 775 -45.50 71.06 3.68
CA ASN A 775 -46.28 71.15 2.43
C ASN A 775 -45.38 71.41 1.20
N ASP A 776 -44.43 72.34 1.30
CA ASP A 776 -43.56 72.75 0.19
C ASP A 776 -42.50 71.70 -0.17
N CYS A 777 -42.25 70.76 0.76
CA CYS A 777 -41.46 69.53 0.54
C CYS A 777 -42.31 68.33 0.05
N GLY A 778 -43.64 68.46 -0.04
CA GLY A 778 -44.54 67.34 -0.36
C GLY A 778 -44.64 66.29 0.77
N THR A 779 -44.17 66.61 1.98
CA THR A 779 -44.18 65.69 3.12
C THR A 779 -45.36 66.00 4.03
N GLY A 780 -46.33 65.10 4.10
CA GLY A 780 -47.48 65.25 5.00
C GLY A 780 -47.08 65.39 6.48
N GLY A 781 -47.80 66.22 7.23
CA GLY A 781 -47.52 66.50 8.64
C GLY A 781 -48.78 66.63 9.48
N ILE A 782 -48.75 66.08 10.70
CA ILE A 782 -49.82 66.21 11.71
C ILE A 782 -49.27 67.04 12.86
N LEU A 783 -49.91 68.18 13.15
CA LEU A 783 -49.54 69.04 14.28
C LEU A 783 -50.39 68.67 15.49
N ALA A 784 -49.79 68.02 16.49
CA ALA A 784 -50.47 67.46 17.66
C ALA A 784 -50.49 68.42 18.88
N ASP A 785 -50.67 69.72 18.64
CA ASP A 785 -50.60 70.80 19.66
C ASP A 785 -51.92 71.57 19.74
N ASP A 786 -52.24 72.12 20.91
CA ASP A 786 -53.47 72.89 21.20
C ASP A 786 -53.36 74.33 20.67
N MET A 787 -53.27 74.40 19.34
CA MET A 787 -52.83 75.59 18.59
C MET A 787 -53.89 76.67 18.41
N GLY A 788 -55.19 76.35 18.51
CA GLY A 788 -56.32 77.30 18.41
C GLY A 788 -56.68 77.74 16.99
#